data_AF-A0AAW2NNB2-F1
#
_entry.id   AF-A0AAW2NNB2-F1
#
_cell.length_a   1.000
_cell.length_b   1.000
_cell.length_c   1.000
_cell.angle_alpha   90.00
_cell.angle_beta   90.00
_cell.angle_gamma   90.00
#
_symmetry.space_group_name_H-M   'P 1'
#
loop_
_entity.id
_entity.type
_entity.pdbx_description
1 polymer ?
#
loop_
_entity_poly.entity_id
_entity_poly.type
_entity_poly.pdbx_seq_one_letter_code
_entity_poly.pdbx_strand_id
1 'polypeptide(L)'
;MKQTRVTMEVGSDGVAIITFSNPPVNALALTVFDGLKEKFSEAMRRDDVKAVVVTGNGGRFSGGFDINVFEMVHKTGDISILPDASVDIFTNMIEDGKKPTVAAIEGLALGGGLELALVCHARIAAPRTQLGLPELTLGVLPGSGGTQRLPRLIGLPKALEIMLLSKSITSEEGKKLGLVDAVVPSDELLKVSRQWALDIAGRRKPWVRSLHRTDKLGSLPEVHDIINTARQQAKQTAKNMPQHQACLDVIEEGIIHGGYHGLLKESKVFKELVSTDTSKGLVHAFFAQRATTKVPNVSDIGLKPRSIKKVAVIGGGLMGSGIATALILGDIYVILKEINSEYLLKGIKAIEANVRGLVSKRKLAQDKAEKALLMLKGVLDYAEFSDVDMVIEAVIENIPLKQQIFGDIEKACPPHCILASNTSTIDLNVVGAKTKSKDRIVGAHFFSPAHIMPLLEIIRTEMTSPQVILDLMTVGKTIKKVPVVVGNCTGFAVNRTFFPYTQSAHLLVNLGVDLFRIDQLISNFGLPMGPFQLQDLAGYGVAVATTKEFSMSFPERTFEYPLVKLLIKNGRNGKSNGKGYYIYEKGSKPKPDPSVLPIVEESRRVTNIMPGGKPISITDEEIVEMILFPVVNEACRVLDDGVVVRASDLDIASVLGMSFPSYRGGIIFWADTIGANRVYRSLQKWSEAYGNFFKPSRFLEERATRGIPLSAPASTSSGARPRL
;
A
#
# COMPACT_ATOMS: atom_id res chain seq x y z
N MET A 1 -8.14 -16.72 -27.10
CA MET A 1 -7.09 -15.69 -26.93
C MET A 1 -7.67 -14.48 -26.21
N LYS A 2 -6.97 -13.93 -25.22
CA LYS A 2 -7.35 -12.72 -24.47
C LYS A 2 -6.96 -11.49 -25.28
N GLN A 3 -7.73 -11.14 -26.30
CA GLN A 3 -7.40 -10.03 -27.19
C GLN A 3 -8.16 -8.76 -26.79
N THR A 4 -7.44 -7.65 -26.73
CA THR A 4 -8.04 -6.32 -26.59
C THR A 4 -8.90 -6.04 -27.80
N ARG A 5 -10.19 -5.72 -27.60
CA ARG A 5 -11.12 -5.45 -28.69
C ARG A 5 -12.28 -4.57 -28.23
N VAL A 6 -12.83 -3.80 -29.16
CA VAL A 6 -14.11 -3.09 -29.03
C VAL A 6 -14.99 -3.52 -30.19
N THR A 7 -16.15 -4.09 -29.88
CA THR A 7 -17.10 -4.59 -30.88
C THR A 7 -18.42 -3.85 -30.77
N MET A 8 -19.19 -3.84 -31.84
CA MET A 8 -20.54 -3.29 -31.85
C MET A 8 -21.49 -4.28 -32.53
N GLU A 9 -22.63 -4.55 -31.89
CA GLU A 9 -23.72 -5.35 -32.45
C GLU A 9 -25.01 -4.56 -32.40
N VAL A 10 -25.74 -4.46 -33.52
CA VAL A 10 -27.03 -3.76 -33.58
C VAL A 10 -28.15 -4.79 -33.47
N GLY A 11 -28.95 -4.70 -32.41
CA GLY A 11 -30.11 -5.56 -32.24
C GLY A 11 -31.27 -5.16 -33.15
N SER A 12 -32.22 -6.08 -33.35
CA SER A 12 -33.41 -5.85 -34.20
C SER A 12 -34.33 -4.72 -33.72
N ASP A 13 -34.20 -4.29 -32.47
CA ASP A 13 -34.90 -3.14 -31.89
C ASP A 13 -34.24 -1.78 -32.24
N GLY A 14 -33.06 -1.80 -32.87
CA GLY A 14 -32.26 -0.62 -33.22
C GLY A 14 -31.32 -0.18 -32.10
N VAL A 15 -31.08 -0.99 -31.06
CA VAL A 15 -30.08 -0.66 -30.02
C VAL A 15 -28.73 -1.27 -30.37
N ALA A 16 -27.72 -0.41 -30.52
CA ALA A 16 -26.33 -0.80 -30.69
C ALA A 16 -25.70 -1.13 -29.32
N ILE A 17 -25.16 -2.33 -29.15
CA ILE A 17 -24.38 -2.74 -27.98
C ILE A 17 -22.91 -2.60 -28.33
N ILE A 18 -22.23 -1.64 -27.71
CA ILE A 18 -20.77 -1.49 -27.78
C ILE A 18 -20.16 -2.25 -26.61
N THR A 19 -19.39 -3.29 -26.90
CA THR A 19 -18.72 -4.11 -25.89
C THR A 19 -17.21 -3.96 -26.01
N PHE A 20 -16.56 -3.55 -24.92
CA PHE A 20 -15.09 -3.49 -24.85
C PHE A 20 -14.53 -4.61 -23.97
N SER A 21 -13.35 -5.11 -24.33
CA SER A 21 -12.64 -6.13 -23.57
C SER A 21 -11.16 -5.83 -23.57
N ASN A 22 -10.56 -5.79 -22.38
CA ASN A 22 -9.12 -5.72 -22.15
C ASN A 22 -8.76 -6.48 -20.86
N PRO A 23 -8.79 -7.83 -20.87
CA PRO A 23 -8.61 -8.63 -19.66
C PRO A 23 -7.29 -8.32 -18.93
N PRO A 24 -7.23 -8.44 -17.59
CA PRO A 24 -8.23 -9.07 -16.73
C PRO A 24 -9.31 -8.13 -16.18
N VAL A 25 -9.13 -6.81 -16.27
CA VAL A 25 -10.01 -5.82 -15.62
C VAL A 25 -10.66 -4.83 -16.59
N ASN A 26 -10.51 -5.05 -17.91
CA ASN A 26 -10.96 -4.12 -18.95
C ASN A 26 -10.42 -2.70 -18.74
N ALA A 27 -9.09 -2.60 -18.54
CA ALA A 27 -8.42 -1.32 -18.45
C ALA A 27 -8.61 -0.53 -19.77
N LEU A 28 -8.89 0.77 -19.68
CA LEU A 28 -9.02 1.65 -20.82
C LEU A 28 -7.63 2.00 -21.34
N ALA A 29 -7.06 1.10 -22.13
CA ALA A 29 -5.84 1.34 -22.89
C ALA A 29 -6.12 2.26 -24.10
N LEU A 30 -5.08 2.83 -24.69
CA LEU A 30 -5.21 3.71 -25.86
C LEU A 30 -6.01 3.06 -27.00
N THR A 31 -5.75 1.77 -27.28
CA THR A 31 -6.49 0.99 -28.29
C THR A 31 -7.98 0.80 -27.96
N VAL A 32 -8.34 0.80 -26.67
CA VAL A 32 -9.75 0.78 -26.26
C VAL A 32 -10.40 2.13 -26.50
N PHE A 33 -9.70 3.25 -26.23
CA PHE A 33 -10.21 4.59 -26.57
C PHE A 33 -10.43 4.75 -28.07
N ASP A 34 -9.48 4.31 -28.90
CA ASP A 34 -9.60 4.37 -30.36
C ASP A 34 -10.81 3.54 -30.83
N GLY A 35 -10.95 2.32 -30.32
CA GLY A 35 -12.09 1.45 -30.66
C GLY A 35 -13.42 2.02 -30.18
N LEU A 36 -13.48 2.64 -28.99
CA LEU A 36 -14.68 3.32 -28.52
C LEU A 36 -15.02 4.51 -29.42
N LYS A 37 -14.03 5.35 -29.77
CA LYS A 37 -14.21 6.49 -30.68
C LYS A 37 -14.75 6.03 -32.05
N GLU A 38 -14.19 4.97 -32.61
CA GLU A 38 -14.64 4.38 -33.87
C GLU A 38 -16.09 3.90 -33.78
N LYS A 39 -16.43 3.08 -32.76
CA LYS A 39 -17.76 2.47 -32.64
C LYS A 39 -18.86 3.45 -32.25
N PHE A 40 -18.56 4.42 -31.39
CA PHE A 40 -19.51 5.50 -31.14
C PHE A 40 -19.72 6.37 -32.39
N SER A 41 -18.66 6.70 -33.14
CA SER A 41 -18.80 7.43 -34.40
C SER A 41 -19.65 6.65 -35.42
N GLU A 42 -19.43 5.34 -35.54
CA GLU A 42 -20.23 4.45 -36.39
C GLU A 42 -21.71 4.45 -35.95
N ALA A 43 -21.98 4.22 -34.67
CA ALA A 43 -23.33 4.21 -34.11
C ALA A 43 -24.07 5.53 -34.33
N MET A 44 -23.37 6.67 -34.21
CA MET A 44 -23.98 8.00 -34.40
C MET A 44 -24.35 8.27 -35.87
N ARG A 45 -23.64 7.68 -36.85
CA ARG A 45 -23.94 7.85 -38.29
C ARG A 45 -25.02 6.92 -38.84
N ARG A 46 -25.18 5.73 -38.26
CA ARG A 46 -26.04 4.66 -38.78
C ARG A 46 -27.53 4.90 -38.54
N ASP A 47 -28.37 5.00 -39.56
CA ASP A 47 -29.81 5.28 -39.39
C ASP A 47 -30.60 4.14 -38.71
N ASP A 48 -30.13 2.91 -38.81
CA ASP A 48 -30.73 1.74 -38.14
C ASP A 48 -30.52 1.73 -36.62
N VAL A 49 -29.58 2.54 -36.12
CA VAL A 49 -29.29 2.68 -34.70
C VAL A 49 -30.11 3.83 -34.10
N LYS A 50 -30.95 3.52 -33.11
CA LYS A 50 -31.78 4.47 -32.34
C LYS A 50 -31.14 4.91 -31.02
N ALA A 51 -30.39 4.01 -30.39
CA ALA A 51 -29.76 4.23 -29.09
C ALA A 51 -28.55 3.30 -28.91
N VAL A 52 -27.71 3.60 -27.93
CA VAL A 52 -26.48 2.85 -27.63
C VAL A 52 -26.50 2.31 -26.20
N VAL A 53 -26.02 1.09 -26.01
CA VAL A 53 -25.64 0.53 -24.70
C VAL A 53 -24.14 0.25 -24.74
N VAL A 54 -23.39 0.73 -23.74
CA VAL A 54 -21.96 0.43 -23.58
C VAL A 54 -21.76 -0.50 -22.40
N THR A 55 -20.93 -1.54 -22.56
CA THR A 55 -20.64 -2.54 -21.52
C THR A 55 -19.23 -3.12 -21.64
N GLY A 56 -18.73 -3.71 -20.55
CA GLY A 56 -17.47 -4.45 -20.54
C GLY A 56 -17.69 -5.96 -20.57
N ASN A 57 -16.78 -6.70 -21.21
CA ASN A 57 -16.87 -8.17 -21.30
C ASN A 57 -16.31 -8.88 -20.05
N GLY A 58 -16.79 -10.09 -19.75
CA GLY A 58 -16.20 -10.94 -18.70
C GLY A 58 -16.59 -10.56 -17.27
N GLY A 59 -17.82 -10.06 -17.08
CA GLY A 59 -18.40 -9.75 -15.76
C GLY A 59 -17.77 -8.53 -15.07
N ARG A 60 -17.15 -7.64 -15.84
CA ARG A 60 -16.47 -6.43 -15.36
C ARG A 60 -16.69 -5.31 -16.36
N PHE A 61 -17.07 -4.12 -15.90
CA PHE A 61 -17.13 -2.95 -16.75
C PHE A 61 -15.72 -2.45 -17.05
N SER A 62 -15.03 -1.78 -16.11
CA SER A 62 -13.66 -1.32 -16.30
C SER A 62 -12.95 -0.97 -14.99
N GLY A 63 -11.70 -1.41 -14.87
CA GLY A 63 -10.77 -1.07 -13.79
C GLY A 63 -10.16 0.33 -13.88
N GLY A 64 -10.52 1.10 -14.90
CA GLY A 64 -10.01 2.46 -15.11
C GLY A 64 -8.99 2.57 -16.22
N PHE A 65 -8.35 3.73 -16.31
CA PHE A 65 -7.32 4.03 -17.30
C PHE A 65 -6.13 3.07 -17.18
N ASP A 66 -5.51 2.72 -18.30
CA ASP A 66 -4.33 1.86 -18.29
C ASP A 66 -3.10 2.62 -17.76
N ILE A 67 -2.71 2.31 -16.52
CA ILE A 67 -1.60 2.96 -15.81
C ILE A 67 -0.25 2.72 -16.51
N ASN A 68 -0.13 1.71 -17.40
CA ASN A 68 1.10 1.53 -18.20
C ASN A 68 1.40 2.74 -19.08
N VAL A 69 0.37 3.51 -19.46
CA VAL A 69 0.55 4.76 -20.21
C VAL A 69 1.29 5.81 -19.36
N PHE A 70 1.03 5.88 -18.06
CA PHE A 70 1.77 6.80 -17.17
C PHE A 70 3.23 6.41 -17.08
N GLU A 71 3.53 5.11 -16.97
CA GLU A 71 4.92 4.64 -16.96
C GLU A 71 5.66 5.01 -18.27
N MET A 72 4.96 4.95 -19.41
CA MET A 72 5.49 5.38 -20.70
C MET A 72 5.79 6.89 -20.72
N VAL A 73 4.87 7.72 -20.23
CA VAL A 73 5.07 9.17 -20.09
C VAL A 73 6.23 9.47 -19.15
N HIS A 74 6.34 8.78 -18.01
CA HIS A 74 7.42 8.96 -17.04
C HIS A 74 8.79 8.62 -17.61
N LYS A 75 8.87 7.58 -18.46
CA LYS A 75 10.11 7.15 -19.11
C LYS A 75 10.52 8.05 -20.27
N THR A 76 9.56 8.53 -21.06
CA THR A 76 9.83 9.28 -22.31
C THR A 76 9.81 10.79 -22.11
N GLY A 77 9.10 11.29 -21.10
CA GLY A 77 8.77 12.70 -20.94
C GLY A 77 7.69 13.20 -21.91
N ASP A 78 7.16 12.34 -22.78
CA ASP A 78 6.22 12.72 -23.83
C ASP A 78 4.77 12.68 -23.33
N ILE A 79 4.23 13.85 -23.00
CA ILE A 79 2.84 14.00 -22.55
C ILE A 79 1.81 13.83 -23.66
N SER A 80 2.22 13.87 -24.94
CA SER A 80 1.29 13.76 -26.08
C SER A 80 0.68 12.36 -26.22
N ILE A 81 1.27 11.38 -25.54
CA ILE A 81 0.77 10.00 -25.42
C ILE A 81 -0.59 9.95 -24.68
N LEU A 82 -0.87 10.92 -23.81
CA LEU A 82 -2.13 10.96 -23.06
C LEU A 82 -3.30 11.39 -23.98
N PRO A 83 -4.40 10.63 -24.04
CA PRO A 83 -5.51 10.96 -24.91
C PRO A 83 -6.30 12.16 -24.38
N ASP A 84 -6.76 13.05 -25.26
CA ASP A 84 -7.71 14.12 -24.91
C ASP A 84 -9.16 13.60 -24.96
N ALA A 85 -9.44 12.53 -24.20
CA ALA A 85 -10.71 11.82 -24.31
C ALA A 85 -11.90 12.57 -23.69
N SER A 86 -11.65 13.45 -22.71
CA SER A 86 -12.69 14.10 -21.89
C SER A 86 -13.64 14.94 -22.74
N VAL A 87 -13.10 15.77 -23.65
CA VAL A 87 -13.90 16.67 -24.50
C VAL A 87 -14.33 15.94 -25.77
N ASP A 88 -13.39 15.43 -26.57
CA ASP A 88 -13.68 14.92 -27.91
C ASP A 88 -14.56 13.67 -27.91
N ILE A 89 -14.21 12.68 -27.09
CA ILE A 89 -14.92 11.40 -27.07
C ILE A 89 -16.08 11.48 -26.09
N PHE A 90 -15.80 11.79 -24.83
CA PHE A 90 -16.80 11.66 -23.78
C PHE A 90 -17.88 12.74 -23.94
N THR A 91 -17.49 14.01 -23.99
CA THR A 91 -18.48 15.10 -24.05
C THR A 91 -19.14 15.19 -25.43
N ASN A 92 -18.35 15.48 -26.46
CA ASN A 92 -18.89 15.80 -27.79
C ASN A 92 -19.56 14.60 -28.47
N MET A 93 -18.98 13.40 -28.34
CA MET A 93 -19.46 12.22 -29.06
C MET A 93 -20.49 11.41 -28.28
N ILE A 94 -20.37 11.30 -26.94
CA ILE A 94 -21.27 10.47 -26.12
C ILE A 94 -22.37 11.31 -25.47
N GLU A 95 -22.04 12.34 -24.67
CA GLU A 95 -23.04 13.12 -23.90
C GLU A 95 -23.86 14.08 -24.77
N ASP A 96 -23.20 14.78 -25.69
CA ASP A 96 -23.86 15.65 -26.67
C ASP A 96 -24.22 14.91 -27.97
N GLY A 97 -24.01 13.60 -27.99
CA GLY A 97 -24.32 12.74 -29.12
C GLY A 97 -25.79 12.81 -29.55
N LYS A 98 -26.04 12.56 -30.84
CA LYS A 98 -27.39 12.60 -31.45
C LYS A 98 -28.31 11.46 -31.01
N LYS A 99 -27.80 10.49 -30.24
CA LYS A 99 -28.50 9.28 -29.81
C LYS A 99 -28.19 9.00 -28.34
N PRO A 100 -29.16 8.55 -27.54
CA PRO A 100 -28.92 8.32 -26.13
C PRO A 100 -28.05 7.08 -25.93
N THR A 101 -27.27 7.12 -24.86
CA THR A 101 -26.29 6.10 -24.47
C THR A 101 -26.54 5.67 -23.03
N VAL A 102 -26.58 4.37 -22.76
CA VAL A 102 -26.75 3.79 -21.43
C VAL A 102 -25.54 2.92 -21.07
N ALA A 103 -24.99 3.07 -19.86
CA ALA A 103 -23.94 2.21 -19.34
C ALA A 103 -24.56 0.99 -18.64
N ALA A 104 -24.18 -0.21 -19.09
CA ALA A 104 -24.52 -1.48 -18.45
C ALA A 104 -23.30 -1.97 -17.65
N ILE A 105 -23.34 -1.82 -16.33
CA ILE A 105 -22.18 -1.91 -15.44
C ILE A 105 -22.24 -3.17 -14.59
N GLU A 106 -21.19 -3.99 -14.67
CA GLU A 106 -21.05 -5.18 -13.83
C GLU A 106 -19.68 -5.21 -13.16
N GLY A 107 -19.62 -5.74 -11.94
CA GLY A 107 -18.38 -6.00 -11.20
C GLY A 107 -17.71 -4.73 -10.66
N LEU A 108 -17.13 -3.92 -11.54
CA LEU A 108 -16.42 -2.69 -11.17
C LEU A 108 -16.40 -1.66 -12.31
N ALA A 109 -16.63 -0.40 -11.95
CA ALA A 109 -16.34 0.78 -12.76
C ALA A 109 -15.51 1.75 -11.90
N LEU A 110 -14.20 1.74 -12.12
CA LEU A 110 -13.23 2.52 -11.35
C LEU A 110 -12.52 3.52 -12.26
N GLY A 111 -12.19 4.68 -11.71
CA GLY A 111 -11.49 5.76 -12.41
C GLY A 111 -12.10 6.12 -13.75
N GLY A 112 -11.30 6.16 -14.82
CA GLY A 112 -11.77 6.35 -16.20
C GLY A 112 -12.95 5.44 -16.64
N GLY A 113 -13.08 4.25 -16.04
CA GLY A 113 -14.24 3.38 -16.23
C GLY A 113 -15.52 3.97 -15.64
N LEU A 114 -15.46 4.55 -14.44
CA LEU A 114 -16.58 5.30 -13.89
C LEU A 114 -16.82 6.57 -14.72
N GLU A 115 -15.78 7.26 -15.18
CA GLU A 115 -15.93 8.46 -16.02
C GLU A 115 -16.67 8.16 -17.34
N LEU A 116 -16.39 7.03 -17.99
CA LEU A 116 -17.15 6.53 -19.14
C LEU A 116 -18.63 6.26 -18.80
N ALA A 117 -18.91 5.78 -17.59
CA ALA A 117 -20.29 5.57 -17.15
C ALA A 117 -21.00 6.89 -16.78
N LEU A 118 -20.29 7.86 -16.21
CA LEU A 118 -20.81 9.17 -15.82
C LEU A 118 -21.27 10.00 -17.03
N VAL A 119 -20.60 9.82 -18.18
CA VAL A 119 -20.93 10.52 -19.42
C VAL A 119 -22.14 9.93 -20.17
N CYS A 120 -22.54 8.70 -19.82
CA CYS A 120 -23.77 8.12 -20.35
C CYS A 120 -25.02 8.81 -19.78
N HIS A 121 -26.16 8.67 -20.47
CA HIS A 121 -27.43 9.28 -20.09
C HIS A 121 -28.16 8.52 -18.98
N ALA A 122 -27.89 7.22 -18.86
CA ALA A 122 -28.29 6.40 -17.71
C ALA A 122 -27.23 5.33 -17.38
N ARG A 123 -27.25 4.85 -16.14
CA ARG A 123 -26.36 3.82 -15.58
C ARG A 123 -27.19 2.73 -14.93
N ILE A 124 -27.14 1.52 -15.49
CA ILE A 124 -27.78 0.32 -14.95
C ILE A 124 -26.67 -0.58 -14.43
N ALA A 125 -26.78 -1.08 -13.20
CA ALA A 125 -25.71 -1.84 -12.57
C ALA A 125 -26.18 -3.20 -12.03
N ALA A 126 -25.29 -4.19 -12.06
CA ALA A 126 -25.45 -5.43 -11.30
C ALA A 126 -25.21 -5.21 -9.80
N PRO A 127 -25.74 -6.07 -8.90
CA PRO A 127 -25.59 -5.90 -7.45
C PRO A 127 -24.12 -5.97 -7.01
N ARG A 128 -23.78 -5.24 -5.94
CA ARG A 128 -22.43 -5.14 -5.36
C ARG A 128 -21.35 -4.64 -6.34
N THR A 129 -21.73 -4.00 -7.45
CA THR A 129 -20.76 -3.38 -8.36
C THR A 129 -20.02 -2.26 -7.64
N GLN A 130 -18.69 -2.21 -7.77
CA GLN A 130 -17.87 -1.16 -7.17
C GLN A 130 -17.77 0.07 -8.09
N LEU A 131 -18.05 1.25 -7.56
CA LEU A 131 -18.04 2.53 -8.28
C LEU A 131 -17.13 3.52 -7.54
N GLY A 132 -16.06 4.01 -8.16
CA GLY A 132 -15.18 4.99 -7.50
C GLY A 132 -14.16 5.66 -8.43
N LEU A 133 -13.53 6.72 -7.93
CA LEU A 133 -12.49 7.51 -8.60
C LEU A 133 -11.19 7.47 -7.77
N PRO A 134 -10.32 6.46 -7.94
CA PRO A 134 -9.13 6.24 -7.11
C PRO A 134 -7.87 7.00 -7.58
N GLU A 135 -7.98 7.91 -8.55
CA GLU A 135 -6.87 8.57 -9.24
C GLU A 135 -5.85 9.23 -8.32
N LEU A 136 -6.30 9.79 -7.19
CA LEU A 136 -5.43 10.50 -6.25
C LEU A 136 -4.37 9.58 -5.61
N THR A 137 -4.62 8.27 -5.59
CA THR A 137 -3.63 7.25 -5.17
C THR A 137 -2.46 7.09 -6.15
N LEU A 138 -2.57 7.62 -7.37
CA LEU A 138 -1.55 7.60 -8.43
C LEU A 138 -0.90 8.97 -8.66
N GLY A 139 -1.19 9.95 -7.79
CA GLY A 139 -0.63 11.31 -7.91
C GLY A 139 -1.33 12.19 -8.93
N VAL A 140 -2.50 11.77 -9.42
CA VAL A 140 -3.27 12.49 -10.43
C VAL A 140 -4.72 12.71 -9.96
N LEU A 141 -5.51 13.46 -10.71
CA LEU A 141 -6.95 13.64 -10.48
C LEU A 141 -7.75 12.90 -11.57
N PRO A 142 -9.08 12.70 -11.43
CA PRO A 142 -9.91 12.18 -12.51
C PRO A 142 -9.76 13.05 -13.77
N GLY A 143 -9.41 12.45 -14.92
CA GLY A 143 -8.97 13.18 -16.12
C GLY A 143 -9.97 13.19 -17.28
N SER A 144 -11.13 12.56 -17.12
CA SER A 144 -12.14 12.35 -18.17
C SER A 144 -13.54 12.85 -17.74
N GLY A 145 -13.57 13.88 -16.90
CA GLY A 145 -14.73 14.61 -16.44
C GLY A 145 -15.32 14.10 -15.14
N GLY A 146 -14.62 13.22 -14.42
CA GLY A 146 -15.01 12.75 -13.09
C GLY A 146 -15.12 13.88 -12.08
N THR A 147 -14.22 14.88 -12.14
CA THR A 147 -14.26 16.06 -11.25
C THR A 147 -15.50 16.92 -11.49
N GLN A 148 -16.10 16.82 -12.68
CA GLN A 148 -17.23 17.65 -13.09
C GLN A 148 -18.56 16.93 -12.98
N ARG A 149 -18.66 15.71 -13.50
CA ARG A 149 -19.93 14.96 -13.59
C ARG A 149 -20.33 14.35 -12.24
N LEU A 150 -19.38 13.89 -11.44
CA LEU A 150 -19.71 13.24 -10.17
C LEU A 150 -20.38 14.20 -9.16
N PRO A 151 -19.84 15.41 -8.87
CA PRO A 151 -20.51 16.36 -7.99
C PRO A 151 -21.92 16.74 -8.43
N ARG A 152 -22.14 16.81 -9.75
CA ARG A 152 -23.45 17.14 -10.35
C ARG A 152 -24.48 16.02 -10.25
N LEU A 153 -24.03 14.77 -10.15
CA LEU A 153 -24.90 13.60 -10.03
C LEU A 153 -25.25 13.21 -8.60
N ILE A 154 -24.30 13.36 -7.66
CA ILE A 154 -24.48 12.89 -6.27
C ILE A 154 -24.30 13.96 -5.20
N GLY A 155 -24.06 15.21 -5.60
CA GLY A 155 -23.78 16.31 -4.71
C GLY A 155 -22.30 16.40 -4.32
N LEU A 156 -21.87 17.63 -4.04
CA LEU A 156 -20.46 17.96 -3.78
C LEU A 156 -19.86 17.20 -2.59
N PRO A 157 -20.49 17.13 -1.39
CA PRO A 157 -19.86 16.48 -0.24
C PRO A 157 -19.49 15.01 -0.49
N LYS A 158 -20.41 14.25 -1.08
CA LYS A 158 -20.18 12.82 -1.33
C LYS A 158 -19.21 12.59 -2.50
N ALA A 159 -19.21 13.46 -3.51
CA ALA A 159 -18.23 13.40 -4.58
C ALA A 159 -16.80 13.67 -4.07
N LEU A 160 -16.62 14.66 -3.18
CA LEU A 160 -15.35 14.92 -2.51
C LEU A 160 -14.91 13.73 -1.66
N GLU A 161 -15.82 13.10 -0.90
CA GLU A 161 -15.52 11.89 -0.14
C GLU A 161 -14.97 10.77 -1.04
N ILE A 162 -15.62 10.50 -2.17
CA ILE A 162 -15.21 9.44 -3.12
C ILE A 162 -13.81 9.74 -3.69
N MET A 163 -13.58 10.96 -4.19
CA MET A 163 -12.33 11.34 -4.85
C MET A 163 -11.17 11.50 -3.87
N LEU A 164 -11.34 12.31 -2.81
CA LEU A 164 -10.27 12.63 -1.85
C LEU A 164 -9.86 11.44 -0.99
N LEU A 165 -10.78 10.52 -0.71
CA LEU A 165 -10.46 9.28 0.00
C LEU A 165 -10.12 8.13 -0.95
N SER A 166 -10.29 8.32 -2.26
CA SER A 166 -10.11 7.29 -3.30
C SER A 166 -10.84 5.98 -2.95
N LYS A 167 -12.08 6.11 -2.48
CA LYS A 167 -12.92 4.99 -2.05
C LYS A 167 -14.01 4.69 -3.07
N SER A 168 -14.35 3.42 -3.19
CA SER A 168 -15.51 2.97 -3.96
C SER A 168 -16.76 2.87 -3.08
N ILE A 169 -17.92 3.17 -3.67
CA ILE A 169 -19.24 2.81 -3.13
C ILE A 169 -19.80 1.60 -3.90
N THR A 170 -20.82 0.94 -3.34
CA THR A 170 -21.53 -0.14 -4.06
C THR A 170 -22.64 0.41 -4.96
N SER A 171 -23.11 -0.39 -5.92
CA SER A 171 -24.26 -0.07 -6.76
C SER A 171 -25.53 0.29 -5.97
N GLU A 172 -25.76 -0.34 -4.81
CA GLU A 172 -26.92 -0.06 -3.97
C GLU A 172 -26.83 1.32 -3.31
N GLU A 173 -25.65 1.70 -2.81
CA GLU A 173 -25.40 3.06 -2.32
C GLU A 173 -25.47 4.07 -3.49
N GLY A 174 -24.88 3.72 -4.63
CA GLY A 174 -24.94 4.53 -5.85
C GLY A 174 -26.38 4.79 -6.31
N LYS A 175 -27.28 3.82 -6.19
CA LYS A 175 -28.70 3.99 -6.50
C LYS A 175 -29.38 4.99 -5.56
N LYS A 176 -29.10 4.89 -4.25
CA LYS A 176 -29.64 5.83 -3.25
C LYS A 176 -29.19 7.27 -3.50
N LEU A 177 -27.95 7.45 -3.95
CA LEU A 177 -27.38 8.78 -4.23
C LEU A 177 -27.80 9.36 -5.60
N GLY A 178 -28.34 8.52 -6.49
CA GLY A 178 -28.67 8.88 -7.87
C GLY A 178 -27.48 8.82 -8.85
N LEU A 179 -26.40 8.12 -8.48
CA LEU A 179 -25.33 7.74 -9.41
C LEU A 179 -25.79 6.60 -10.34
N VAL A 180 -26.52 5.64 -9.81
CA VAL A 180 -27.06 4.48 -10.54
C VAL A 180 -28.56 4.65 -10.69
N ASP A 181 -29.07 4.49 -11.90
CA ASP A 181 -30.50 4.65 -12.21
C ASP A 181 -31.30 3.39 -11.85
N ALA A 182 -30.72 2.20 -12.06
CA ALA A 182 -31.30 0.94 -11.60
C ALA A 182 -30.24 -0.11 -11.24
N VAL A 183 -30.59 -0.98 -10.28
CA VAL A 183 -29.82 -2.17 -9.92
C VAL A 183 -30.65 -3.39 -10.27
N VAL A 184 -30.11 -4.28 -11.10
CA VAL A 184 -30.81 -5.46 -11.64
C VAL A 184 -29.89 -6.68 -11.63
N PRO A 185 -30.42 -7.92 -11.59
CA PRO A 185 -29.60 -9.13 -11.72
C PRO A 185 -28.71 -9.12 -12.97
N SER A 186 -27.54 -9.75 -12.88
CA SER A 186 -26.54 -9.77 -13.98
C SER A 186 -27.08 -10.32 -15.29
N ASP A 187 -27.92 -11.34 -15.24
CA ASP A 187 -28.58 -11.98 -16.39
C ASP A 187 -29.65 -11.08 -17.05
N GLU A 188 -30.17 -10.08 -16.34
CA GLU A 188 -31.11 -9.10 -16.88
C GLU A 188 -30.45 -7.78 -17.33
N LEU A 189 -29.19 -7.56 -16.97
CA LEU A 189 -28.50 -6.28 -17.10
C LEU A 189 -28.58 -5.69 -18.52
N LEU A 190 -28.25 -6.48 -19.54
CA LEU A 190 -28.30 -6.03 -20.93
C LEU A 190 -29.73 -5.77 -21.42
N LYS A 191 -30.66 -6.65 -21.08
CA LYS A 191 -32.08 -6.52 -21.46
C LYS A 191 -32.66 -5.21 -20.92
N VAL A 192 -32.46 -4.94 -19.63
CA VAL A 192 -32.97 -3.72 -18.99
C VAL A 192 -32.27 -2.48 -19.53
N SER A 193 -30.95 -2.53 -19.76
CA SER A 193 -30.20 -1.40 -20.32
C SER A 193 -30.67 -1.02 -21.72
N ARG A 194 -30.98 -2.01 -22.57
CA ARG A 194 -31.54 -1.79 -23.92
C ARG A 194 -32.91 -1.14 -23.85
N GLN A 195 -33.80 -1.63 -22.99
CA GLN A 195 -35.11 -1.03 -22.81
C GLN A 195 -34.99 0.43 -22.31
N TRP A 196 -34.08 0.70 -21.38
CA TRP A 196 -33.85 2.04 -20.86
C TRP A 196 -33.33 2.99 -21.95
N ALA A 197 -32.45 2.51 -22.82
CA ALA A 197 -31.91 3.28 -23.94
C ALA A 197 -33.03 3.66 -24.94
N LEU A 198 -33.93 2.72 -25.25
CA LEU A 198 -35.11 2.97 -26.09
C LEU A 198 -36.10 3.92 -25.44
N ASP A 199 -36.32 3.81 -24.13
CA ASP A 199 -37.21 4.71 -23.40
C ASP A 199 -36.69 6.15 -23.40
N ILE A 200 -35.37 6.36 -23.34
CA ILE A 200 -34.78 7.71 -23.52
C ILE A 200 -34.96 8.19 -24.96
N ALA A 201 -34.67 7.34 -25.95
CA ALA A 201 -34.82 7.70 -27.37
C ALA A 201 -36.27 8.08 -27.71
N GLY A 202 -37.24 7.35 -27.14
CA GLY A 202 -38.67 7.62 -27.24
C GLY A 202 -39.21 8.68 -26.28
N ARG A 203 -38.34 9.39 -25.54
CA ARG A 203 -38.68 10.46 -24.57
C ARG A 203 -39.62 10.03 -23.44
N ARG A 204 -39.70 8.73 -23.14
CA ARG A 204 -40.40 8.18 -21.95
C ARG A 204 -39.56 8.32 -20.69
N LYS A 205 -38.25 8.49 -20.85
CA LYS A 205 -37.30 8.85 -19.80
C LYS A 205 -36.51 10.09 -20.22
N PRO A 206 -36.04 10.91 -19.25
CA PRO A 206 -35.32 12.14 -19.57
C PRO A 206 -33.97 11.84 -20.22
N TRP A 207 -33.62 12.65 -21.22
CA TRP A 207 -32.32 12.64 -21.87
C TRP A 207 -31.35 13.54 -21.08
N VAL A 208 -30.82 13.00 -19.98
CA VAL A 208 -30.02 13.77 -19.01
C VAL A 208 -28.58 13.89 -19.44
N ARG A 209 -28.06 15.13 -19.53
CA ARG A 209 -26.63 15.43 -19.69
C ARG A 209 -26.05 15.83 -18.33
N SER A 210 -25.26 14.93 -17.75
CA SER A 210 -24.68 15.06 -16.41
C SER A 210 -23.88 16.35 -16.22
N LEU A 211 -23.12 16.79 -17.24
CA LEU A 211 -22.25 17.97 -17.18
C LEU A 211 -23.01 19.28 -16.98
N HIS A 212 -24.25 19.37 -17.47
CA HIS A 212 -25.07 20.58 -17.39
C HIS A 212 -25.96 20.65 -16.15
N ARG A 213 -26.00 19.59 -15.33
CA ARG A 213 -26.78 19.59 -14.09
C ARG A 213 -26.17 20.52 -13.06
N THR A 214 -27.03 21.21 -12.33
CA THR A 214 -26.66 22.10 -11.22
C THR A 214 -27.51 21.87 -9.98
N ASP A 215 -28.57 21.07 -10.07
CA ASP A 215 -29.60 20.87 -9.04
C ASP A 215 -29.06 20.26 -7.73
N LYS A 216 -27.89 19.61 -7.77
CA LYS A 216 -27.24 18.98 -6.60
C LYS A 216 -25.97 19.68 -6.11
N LEU A 217 -25.54 20.77 -6.76
CA LEU A 217 -24.29 21.43 -6.38
C LEU A 217 -24.39 22.25 -5.09
N GLY A 218 -25.59 22.71 -4.73
CA GLY A 218 -25.80 23.65 -3.63
C GLY A 218 -25.56 25.11 -4.05
N SER A 219 -25.76 26.04 -3.11
CA SER A 219 -25.48 27.46 -3.33
C SER A 219 -23.98 27.77 -3.31
N LEU A 220 -23.55 28.86 -3.95
CA LEU A 220 -22.12 29.24 -3.98
C LEU A 220 -21.49 29.42 -2.58
N PRO A 221 -22.15 30.02 -1.58
CA PRO A 221 -21.62 30.09 -0.22
C PRO A 221 -21.39 28.70 0.41
N GLU A 222 -22.36 27.79 0.28
CA GLU A 222 -22.23 26.42 0.80
C GLU A 222 -21.08 25.67 0.12
N VAL A 223 -20.96 25.79 -1.21
CA VAL A 223 -19.86 25.22 -1.98
C VAL A 223 -18.52 25.72 -1.47
N HIS A 224 -18.38 27.02 -1.24
CA HIS A 224 -17.15 27.64 -0.75
C HIS A 224 -16.76 27.08 0.62
N ASP A 225 -17.71 26.96 1.55
CA ASP A 225 -17.47 26.41 2.89
C ASP A 225 -17.05 24.93 2.85
N ILE A 226 -17.71 24.12 2.02
CA ILE A 226 -17.39 22.71 1.82
C ILE A 226 -15.97 22.56 1.26
N ILE A 227 -15.63 23.31 0.21
CA ILE A 227 -14.31 23.25 -0.44
C ILE A 227 -13.22 23.75 0.52
N ASN A 228 -13.45 24.84 1.25
CA ASN A 228 -12.48 25.33 2.23
C ASN A 228 -12.23 24.32 3.35
N THR A 229 -13.28 23.67 3.85
CA THR A 229 -13.14 22.60 4.84
C THR A 229 -12.31 21.45 4.28
N ALA A 230 -12.59 21.01 3.05
CA ALA A 230 -11.83 19.97 2.37
C ALA A 230 -10.36 20.37 2.13
N ARG A 231 -10.09 21.64 1.77
CA ARG A 231 -8.74 22.18 1.62
C ARG A 231 -7.95 22.10 2.93
N GLN A 232 -8.56 22.50 4.06
CA GLN A 232 -7.93 22.43 5.38
C GLN A 232 -7.64 20.98 5.79
N GLN A 233 -8.57 20.07 5.55
CA GLN A 233 -8.37 18.64 5.81
C GLN A 233 -7.22 18.09 4.97
N ALA A 234 -7.19 18.38 3.66
CA ALA A 234 -6.13 17.92 2.76
C ALA A 234 -4.75 18.49 3.14
N LYS A 235 -4.66 19.74 3.63
CA LYS A 235 -3.39 20.29 4.15
C LYS A 235 -2.86 19.51 5.36
N GLN A 236 -3.74 18.90 6.15
CA GLN A 236 -3.37 18.11 7.32
C GLN A 236 -3.05 16.65 6.98
N THR A 237 -3.82 16.02 6.10
CA THR A 237 -3.73 14.58 5.83
C THR A 237 -2.91 14.24 4.58
N ALA A 238 -2.70 15.21 3.69
CA ALA A 238 -2.11 15.02 2.36
C ALA A 238 -1.12 16.15 2.00
N LYS A 239 -0.42 16.72 3.01
CA LYS A 239 0.49 17.87 2.87
C LYS A 239 1.46 17.78 1.69
N ASN A 240 2.01 16.60 1.44
CA ASN A 240 3.02 16.35 0.40
C ASN A 240 2.43 15.69 -0.87
N MET A 241 1.12 15.81 -1.07
CA MET A 241 0.38 15.23 -2.20
C MET A 241 -0.44 16.33 -2.90
N PRO A 242 0.20 17.16 -3.77
CA PRO A 242 -0.39 18.37 -4.34
C PRO A 242 -1.67 18.12 -5.16
N GLN A 243 -1.83 16.92 -5.71
CA GLN A 243 -3.01 16.51 -6.48
C GLN A 243 -4.33 16.64 -5.69
N HIS A 244 -4.29 16.59 -4.35
CA HIS A 244 -5.49 16.76 -3.52
C HIS A 244 -6.03 18.20 -3.57
N GLN A 245 -5.15 19.20 -3.51
CA GLN A 245 -5.53 20.61 -3.65
C GLN A 245 -5.93 20.90 -5.09
N ALA A 246 -5.15 20.40 -6.06
CA ALA A 246 -5.45 20.56 -7.48
C ALA A 246 -6.83 20.00 -7.87
N CYS A 247 -7.21 18.84 -7.31
CA CYS A 247 -8.55 18.26 -7.50
C CYS A 247 -9.65 19.22 -7.01
N LEU A 248 -9.48 19.83 -5.84
CA LEU A 248 -10.43 20.82 -5.31
C LEU A 248 -10.50 22.07 -6.20
N ASP A 249 -9.37 22.55 -6.69
CA ASP A 249 -9.29 23.74 -7.55
C ASP A 249 -9.95 23.52 -8.92
N VAL A 250 -9.89 22.29 -9.46
CA VAL A 250 -10.55 21.91 -10.72
C VAL A 250 -12.07 21.76 -10.52
N ILE A 251 -12.50 21.20 -9.39
CA ILE A 251 -13.93 21.10 -9.06
C ILE A 251 -14.53 22.50 -8.89
N GLU A 252 -13.86 23.37 -8.12
CA GLU A 252 -14.31 24.75 -7.89
C GLU A 252 -14.46 25.52 -9.20
N GLU A 253 -13.47 25.41 -10.10
CA GLU A 253 -13.50 26.04 -11.43
C GLU A 253 -14.78 25.71 -12.19
N GLY A 254 -15.11 24.42 -12.26
CA GLY A 254 -16.27 23.99 -13.02
C GLY A 254 -17.59 24.34 -12.36
N ILE A 255 -17.61 24.56 -11.04
CA ILE A 255 -18.81 25.06 -10.35
C ILE A 255 -18.99 26.55 -10.61
N ILE A 256 -17.92 27.35 -10.55
CA ILE A 256 -17.99 28.82 -10.71
C ILE A 256 -18.18 29.22 -12.19
N HIS A 257 -17.41 28.62 -13.09
CA HIS A 257 -17.34 29.02 -14.51
C HIS A 257 -18.07 28.06 -15.46
N GLY A 258 -18.69 27.00 -14.92
CA GLY A 258 -19.48 26.02 -15.66
C GLY A 258 -18.69 24.75 -16.02
N GLY A 259 -19.42 23.65 -16.20
CA GLY A 259 -18.84 22.31 -16.31
C GLY A 259 -17.82 22.17 -17.43
N TYR A 260 -18.05 22.80 -18.58
CA TYR A 260 -17.12 22.77 -19.72
C TYR A 260 -15.76 23.44 -19.39
N HIS A 261 -15.78 24.60 -18.72
CA HIS A 261 -14.55 25.24 -18.24
C HIS A 261 -13.80 24.32 -17.25
N GLY A 262 -14.54 23.65 -16.38
CA GLY A 262 -14.01 22.62 -15.49
C GLY A 262 -13.29 21.49 -16.23
N LEU A 263 -13.87 20.96 -17.32
CA LEU A 263 -13.24 19.89 -18.13
C LEU A 263 -11.93 20.33 -18.77
N LEU A 264 -11.86 21.57 -19.27
CA LEU A 264 -10.62 22.11 -19.86
C LEU A 264 -9.52 22.24 -18.81
N LYS A 265 -9.85 22.76 -17.62
CA LYS A 265 -8.91 22.85 -16.51
C LYS A 265 -8.50 21.46 -16.01
N GLU A 266 -9.44 20.53 -15.92
CA GLU A 266 -9.20 19.13 -15.54
C GLU A 266 -8.18 18.48 -16.47
N SER A 267 -8.39 18.50 -17.79
CA SER A 267 -7.48 17.91 -18.79
C SER A 267 -6.08 18.50 -18.70
N LYS A 268 -5.97 19.84 -18.55
CA LYS A 268 -4.69 20.53 -18.38
C LYS A 268 -3.96 20.09 -17.11
N VAL A 269 -4.62 20.21 -15.95
CA VAL A 269 -4.02 19.92 -14.65
C VAL A 269 -3.68 18.43 -14.53
N PHE A 270 -4.50 17.54 -15.10
CA PHE A 270 -4.20 16.11 -15.18
C PHE A 270 -2.86 15.84 -15.88
N LYS A 271 -2.65 16.42 -17.07
CA LYS A 271 -1.40 16.25 -17.85
C LYS A 271 -0.18 16.80 -17.10
N GLU A 272 -0.33 17.94 -16.41
CA GLU A 272 0.72 18.51 -15.55
C GLU A 272 1.07 17.56 -14.39
N LEU A 273 0.06 17.03 -13.69
CA LEU A 273 0.24 16.14 -12.53
C LEU A 273 0.90 14.81 -12.89
N VAL A 274 0.58 14.22 -14.05
CA VAL A 274 1.21 12.97 -14.51
C VAL A 274 2.74 13.11 -14.54
N SER A 275 3.29 14.27 -14.88
CA SER A 275 4.74 14.46 -15.00
C SER A 275 5.46 14.72 -13.67
N THR A 276 4.73 14.88 -12.57
CA THR A 276 5.30 15.22 -11.26
C THR A 276 6.00 14.03 -10.60
N ASP A 277 6.98 14.32 -9.74
CA ASP A 277 7.69 13.27 -8.98
C ASP A 277 6.76 12.52 -8.00
N THR A 278 5.72 13.19 -7.49
CA THR A 278 4.65 12.55 -6.70
C THR A 278 3.94 11.46 -7.52
N SER A 279 3.58 11.75 -8.78
CA SER A 279 2.96 10.74 -9.65
C SER A 279 3.93 9.62 -10.01
N LYS A 280 5.18 9.94 -10.35
CA LYS A 280 6.23 8.93 -10.62
C LYS A 280 6.40 7.97 -9.44
N GLY A 281 6.50 8.50 -8.22
CA GLY A 281 6.64 7.70 -7.00
C GLY A 281 5.42 6.80 -6.73
N LEU A 282 4.20 7.35 -6.82
CA LEU A 282 2.98 6.59 -6.58
C LEU A 282 2.73 5.51 -7.66
N VAL A 283 2.99 5.83 -8.93
CA VAL A 283 2.89 4.87 -10.05
C VAL A 283 3.94 3.76 -9.91
N HIS A 284 5.18 4.10 -9.53
CA HIS A 284 6.20 3.10 -9.19
C HIS A 284 5.72 2.16 -8.09
N ALA A 285 5.23 2.70 -6.96
CA ALA A 285 4.71 1.90 -5.85
C ALA A 285 3.54 0.99 -6.29
N PHE A 286 2.65 1.47 -7.16
CA PHE A 286 1.57 0.66 -7.71
C PHE A 286 2.09 -0.57 -8.48
N PHE A 287 3.04 -0.38 -9.39
CA PHE A 287 3.61 -1.48 -10.16
C PHE A 287 4.49 -2.40 -9.32
N ALA A 288 5.31 -1.82 -8.44
CA ALA A 288 6.17 -2.55 -7.52
C ALA A 288 5.35 -3.49 -6.63
N GLN A 289 4.22 -3.03 -6.09
CA GLN A 289 3.35 -3.87 -5.25
C GLN A 289 2.76 -5.06 -6.04
N ARG A 290 2.43 -4.87 -7.32
CA ARG A 290 1.96 -5.97 -8.17
C ARG A 290 3.09 -6.94 -8.49
N ALA A 291 4.30 -6.43 -8.65
CA ALA A 291 5.48 -7.21 -8.99
C ALA A 291 5.87 -8.19 -7.87
N THR A 292 5.57 -7.90 -6.60
CA THR A 292 5.90 -8.79 -5.46
C THR A 292 5.24 -10.16 -5.55
N THR A 293 4.17 -10.27 -6.35
CA THR A 293 3.48 -11.55 -6.58
C THR A 293 4.12 -12.42 -7.65
N LYS A 294 5.09 -11.88 -8.40
CA LYS A 294 5.85 -12.57 -9.44
C LYS A 294 7.21 -12.99 -8.87
N VAL A 295 7.27 -14.12 -8.20
CA VAL A 295 8.49 -14.65 -7.60
C VAL A 295 9.07 -15.72 -8.53
N PRO A 296 10.33 -15.56 -9.01
CA PRO A 296 11.01 -16.56 -9.83
C PRO A 296 11.13 -17.91 -9.12
N ASN A 297 11.07 -19.00 -9.88
CA ASN A 297 11.09 -20.39 -9.39
C ASN A 297 9.95 -20.75 -8.42
N VAL A 298 8.89 -19.94 -8.37
CA VAL A 298 7.72 -20.15 -7.49
C VAL A 298 6.44 -19.91 -8.27
N SER A 299 6.26 -18.68 -8.77
CA SER A 299 5.03 -18.25 -9.44
C SER A 299 4.98 -18.57 -10.94
N ASP A 300 6.13 -18.89 -11.53
CA ASP A 300 6.39 -19.12 -12.95
C ASP A 300 6.54 -20.60 -13.32
N ILE A 301 6.59 -21.51 -12.34
CA ILE A 301 6.76 -22.96 -12.54
C ILE A 301 5.45 -23.76 -12.54
N GLY A 302 4.30 -23.08 -12.64
CA GLY A 302 2.99 -23.74 -12.82
C GLY A 302 2.39 -24.39 -11.56
N LEU A 303 2.91 -24.09 -10.37
CA LEU A 303 2.36 -24.56 -9.10
C LEU A 303 0.94 -24.01 -8.86
N LYS A 304 0.12 -24.80 -8.16
CA LYS A 304 -1.23 -24.41 -7.74
C LYS A 304 -1.25 -24.20 -6.22
N PRO A 305 -1.84 -23.11 -5.71
CA PRO A 305 -1.92 -22.88 -4.28
C PRO A 305 -2.81 -23.94 -3.61
N ARG A 306 -2.35 -24.50 -2.49
CA ARG A 306 -3.13 -25.38 -1.62
C ARG A 306 -4.13 -24.54 -0.81
N SER A 307 -5.28 -25.13 -0.48
CA SER A 307 -6.27 -24.48 0.36
C SER A 307 -5.85 -24.56 1.83
N ILE A 308 -5.59 -23.41 2.45
CA ILE A 308 -5.32 -23.30 3.89
C ILE A 308 -6.62 -22.85 4.56
N LYS A 309 -7.21 -23.72 5.37
CA LYS A 309 -8.50 -23.49 6.04
C LYS A 309 -8.38 -23.45 7.56
N LYS A 310 -7.42 -24.18 8.12
CA LYS A 310 -7.18 -24.27 9.56
C LYS A 310 -5.73 -23.95 9.88
N VAL A 311 -5.52 -22.91 10.70
CA VAL A 311 -4.20 -22.42 11.13
C VAL A 311 -4.09 -22.49 12.64
N ALA A 312 -3.00 -23.04 13.16
CA ALA A 312 -2.67 -22.92 14.58
C ALA A 312 -1.73 -21.73 14.82
N VAL A 313 -2.02 -20.91 15.83
CA VAL A 313 -1.16 -19.81 16.28
C VAL A 313 -0.65 -20.16 17.67
N ILE A 314 0.67 -20.22 17.84
CA ILE A 314 1.31 -20.56 19.12
C ILE A 314 1.78 -19.27 19.81
N GLY A 315 1.19 -18.98 20.96
CA GLY A 315 1.37 -17.74 21.72
C GLY A 315 0.27 -16.71 21.42
N GLY A 316 -0.45 -16.28 22.45
CA GLY A 316 -1.57 -15.34 22.39
C GLY A 316 -1.22 -13.91 22.78
N GLY A 317 0.07 -13.56 22.82
CA GLY A 317 0.56 -12.21 23.12
C GLY A 317 0.20 -11.19 22.03
N LEU A 318 0.91 -10.05 22.01
CA LEU A 318 0.63 -8.93 21.10
C LEU A 318 0.62 -9.36 19.62
N MET A 319 1.65 -10.10 19.18
CA MET A 319 1.75 -10.55 17.80
C MET A 319 0.73 -11.66 17.49
N GLY A 320 0.70 -12.71 18.30
CA GLY A 320 -0.20 -13.86 18.05
C GLY A 320 -1.68 -13.49 18.05
N SER A 321 -2.13 -12.62 18.96
CA SER A 321 -3.52 -12.12 18.93
C SER A 321 -3.82 -11.29 17.68
N GLY A 322 -2.87 -10.48 17.21
CA GLY A 322 -3.01 -9.74 15.96
C GLY A 322 -3.04 -10.64 14.72
N ILE A 323 -2.21 -11.68 14.69
CA ILE A 323 -2.16 -12.68 13.59
C ILE A 323 -3.47 -13.48 13.56
N ALA A 324 -3.90 -14.01 14.70
CA ALA A 324 -5.18 -14.71 14.83
C ALA A 324 -6.36 -13.84 14.37
N THR A 325 -6.37 -12.56 14.75
CA THR A 325 -7.38 -11.59 14.30
C THR A 325 -7.38 -11.45 12.77
N ALA A 326 -6.20 -11.33 12.14
CA ALA A 326 -6.11 -11.20 10.68
C ALA A 326 -6.63 -12.46 9.95
N LEU A 327 -6.33 -13.65 10.49
CA LEU A 327 -6.75 -14.93 9.93
C LEU A 327 -8.27 -15.13 10.00
N ILE A 328 -8.90 -14.93 11.17
CA ILE A 328 -10.35 -15.12 11.30
C ILE A 328 -11.16 -14.12 10.47
N LEU A 329 -10.66 -12.90 10.28
CA LEU A 329 -11.27 -11.90 9.39
C LEU A 329 -11.11 -12.24 7.90
N GLY A 330 -10.18 -13.14 7.57
CA GLY A 330 -10.02 -13.74 6.24
C GLY A 330 -10.73 -15.08 6.08
N ASP A 331 -11.70 -15.39 6.95
CA ASP A 331 -12.46 -16.65 6.96
C ASP A 331 -11.58 -17.92 7.13
N ILE A 332 -10.46 -17.81 7.86
CA ILE A 332 -9.59 -18.95 8.22
C ILE A 332 -9.84 -19.34 9.69
N TYR A 333 -10.03 -20.63 9.95
CA TYR A 333 -10.22 -21.16 11.31
C TYR A 333 -8.90 -21.14 12.07
N VAL A 334 -8.93 -20.66 13.32
CA VAL A 334 -7.73 -20.50 14.16
C VAL A 334 -7.81 -21.33 15.43
N ILE A 335 -6.76 -22.12 15.66
CA ILE A 335 -6.47 -22.75 16.94
C ILE A 335 -5.42 -21.91 17.65
N LEU A 336 -5.79 -21.25 18.75
CA LEU A 336 -4.86 -20.48 19.57
C LEU A 336 -4.32 -21.37 20.70
N LYS A 337 -3.02 -21.69 20.65
CA LYS A 337 -2.35 -22.49 21.66
C LYS A 337 -1.57 -21.61 22.62
N GLU A 338 -1.77 -21.80 23.92
CA GLU A 338 -1.00 -21.13 24.98
C GLU A 338 -0.39 -22.12 25.98
N ILE A 339 0.45 -21.64 26.89
CA ILE A 339 1.10 -22.48 27.91
C ILE A 339 0.21 -22.75 29.12
N ASN A 340 -0.77 -21.89 29.38
CA ASN A 340 -1.73 -22.03 30.48
C ASN A 340 -3.03 -21.26 30.21
N SER A 341 -4.06 -21.55 31.00
CA SER A 341 -5.39 -20.96 30.85
C SER A 341 -5.42 -19.44 31.03
N GLU A 342 -4.55 -18.88 31.87
CA GLU A 342 -4.50 -17.44 32.11
C GLU A 342 -4.06 -16.68 30.85
N TYR A 343 -2.95 -17.09 30.24
CA TYR A 343 -2.46 -16.49 29.00
C TYR A 343 -3.41 -16.76 27.84
N LEU A 344 -4.01 -17.95 27.79
CA LEU A 344 -5.01 -18.28 26.77
C LEU A 344 -6.21 -17.32 26.81
N LEU A 345 -6.79 -17.11 27.98
CA LEU A 345 -7.91 -16.19 28.17
C LEU A 345 -7.52 -14.74 27.85
N LYS A 346 -6.31 -14.31 28.21
CA LYS A 346 -5.78 -12.99 27.83
C LYS A 346 -5.68 -12.84 26.30
N GLY A 347 -5.16 -13.84 25.60
CA GLY A 347 -5.05 -13.84 24.14
C GLY A 347 -6.41 -13.80 23.44
N ILE A 348 -7.37 -14.61 23.88
CA ILE A 348 -8.75 -14.60 23.35
C ILE A 348 -9.40 -13.23 23.55
N LYS A 349 -9.31 -12.65 24.76
CA LYS A 349 -9.83 -11.30 25.04
C LYS A 349 -9.19 -10.22 24.16
N ALA A 350 -7.89 -10.33 23.89
CA ALA A 350 -7.20 -9.41 22.99
C ALA A 350 -7.72 -9.51 21.54
N ILE A 351 -7.96 -10.73 21.05
CA ILE A 351 -8.56 -10.97 19.72
C ILE A 351 -9.97 -10.40 19.65
N GLU A 352 -10.81 -10.66 20.65
CA GLU A 352 -12.16 -10.09 20.75
C GLU A 352 -12.15 -8.56 20.75
N ALA A 353 -11.23 -7.95 21.52
CA ALA A 353 -11.08 -6.50 21.58
C ALA A 353 -10.66 -5.91 20.22
N ASN A 354 -9.75 -6.57 19.49
CA ASN A 354 -9.35 -6.14 18.16
C ASN A 354 -10.54 -6.15 17.19
N VAL A 355 -11.31 -7.26 17.16
CA VAL A 355 -12.48 -7.41 16.27
C VAL A 355 -13.56 -6.39 16.61
N ARG A 356 -13.94 -6.26 17.88
CA ARG A 356 -14.94 -5.27 18.34
C ARG A 356 -14.46 -3.83 18.10
N GLY A 357 -13.15 -3.59 18.20
CA GLY A 357 -12.53 -2.30 17.86
C GLY A 357 -12.67 -1.92 16.39
N LEU A 358 -12.75 -2.89 15.46
CA LEU A 358 -13.06 -2.62 14.06
C LEU A 358 -14.54 -2.26 13.85
N VAL A 359 -15.44 -2.90 14.60
CA VAL A 359 -16.88 -2.56 14.57
C VAL A 359 -17.13 -1.16 15.09
N SER A 360 -16.57 -0.79 16.25
CA SER A 360 -16.75 0.55 16.82
C SER A 360 -16.23 1.66 15.90
N LYS A 361 -15.20 1.36 15.09
CA LYS A 361 -14.66 2.24 14.05
C LYS A 361 -15.40 2.16 12.71
N ARG A 362 -16.51 1.41 12.63
CA ARG A 362 -17.31 1.16 11.42
C ARG A 362 -16.51 0.57 10.25
N LYS A 363 -15.44 -0.17 10.55
CA LYS A 363 -14.59 -0.88 9.57
C LYS A 363 -15.02 -2.33 9.34
N LEU A 364 -15.89 -2.86 10.20
CA LEU A 364 -16.44 -4.21 10.13
C LEU A 364 -17.90 -4.18 10.56
N ALA A 365 -18.75 -4.94 9.88
CA ALA A 365 -20.16 -5.10 10.26
C ALA A 365 -20.28 -6.08 11.45
N GLN A 366 -21.31 -5.90 12.28
CA GLN A 366 -21.50 -6.67 13.51
C GLN A 366 -21.67 -8.18 13.25
N ASP A 367 -22.48 -8.53 12.26
CA ASP A 367 -22.70 -9.92 11.81
C ASP A 367 -21.40 -10.60 11.37
N LYS A 368 -20.55 -9.88 10.63
CA LYS A 368 -19.24 -10.37 10.20
C LYS A 368 -18.28 -10.56 11.37
N ALA A 369 -18.34 -9.67 12.37
CA ALA A 369 -17.54 -9.78 13.57
C ALA A 369 -17.89 -11.04 14.39
N GLU A 370 -19.18 -11.29 14.59
CA GLU A 370 -19.67 -12.48 15.30
C GLU A 370 -19.27 -13.76 14.58
N LYS A 371 -19.46 -13.82 13.25
CA LYS A 371 -19.02 -14.96 12.43
C LYS A 371 -17.50 -15.21 12.56
N ALA A 372 -16.69 -14.15 12.53
CA ALA A 372 -15.23 -14.28 12.65
C ALA A 372 -14.82 -14.83 14.03
N LEU A 373 -15.46 -14.40 15.11
CA LEU A 373 -15.12 -14.88 16.45
C LEU A 373 -15.46 -16.36 16.68
N LEU A 374 -16.47 -16.90 15.99
CA LEU A 374 -16.79 -18.34 16.00
C LEU A 374 -15.71 -19.20 15.34
N MET A 375 -14.79 -18.60 14.58
CA MET A 375 -13.67 -19.28 13.92
C MET A 375 -12.45 -19.46 14.84
N LEU A 376 -12.53 -19.04 16.11
CA LEU A 376 -11.44 -19.12 17.08
C LEU A 376 -11.70 -20.22 18.11
N LYS A 377 -10.72 -21.10 18.32
CA LYS A 377 -10.71 -22.09 19.42
C LYS A 377 -9.41 -22.00 20.20
N GLY A 378 -9.51 -21.95 21.52
CA GLY A 378 -8.35 -21.97 22.43
C GLY A 378 -7.99 -23.38 22.89
N VAL A 379 -6.69 -23.69 22.97
CA VAL A 379 -6.17 -24.98 23.45
C VAL A 379 -4.90 -24.80 24.29
N LEU A 380 -4.56 -25.79 25.11
CA LEU A 380 -3.35 -25.79 25.95
C LEU A 380 -2.29 -26.79 25.47
N ASP A 381 -2.71 -27.82 24.73
CA ASP A 381 -1.87 -28.88 24.20
C ASP A 381 -1.98 -28.97 22.66
N TYR A 382 -1.36 -30.00 22.09
CA TYR A 382 -1.28 -30.24 20.65
C TYR A 382 -2.31 -31.26 20.14
N ALA A 383 -3.29 -31.70 20.94
CA ALA A 383 -4.22 -32.77 20.55
C ALA A 383 -5.06 -32.43 19.31
N GLU A 384 -5.29 -31.14 19.05
CA GLU A 384 -6.11 -30.63 17.96
C GLU A 384 -5.30 -30.25 16.70
N PHE A 385 -4.03 -30.68 16.61
CA PHE A 385 -3.11 -30.28 15.53
C PHE A 385 -3.06 -31.26 14.35
N SER A 386 -3.75 -32.40 14.44
CA SER A 386 -3.68 -33.50 13.47
C SER A 386 -4.26 -33.18 12.08
N ASP A 387 -5.11 -32.15 11.97
CA ASP A 387 -5.72 -31.67 10.73
C ASP A 387 -5.43 -30.19 10.43
N VAL A 388 -4.39 -29.63 11.05
CA VAL A 388 -3.94 -28.24 10.83
C VAL A 388 -3.15 -28.15 9.53
N ASP A 389 -3.50 -27.18 8.68
CA ASP A 389 -2.83 -26.93 7.38
C ASP A 389 -1.54 -26.10 7.55
N MET A 390 -1.47 -25.25 8.57
CA MET A 390 -0.34 -24.37 8.85
C MET A 390 -0.25 -24.00 10.33
N VAL A 391 0.96 -23.93 10.87
CA VAL A 391 1.27 -23.39 12.20
C VAL A 391 2.03 -22.08 12.05
N ILE A 392 1.71 -21.07 12.86
CA ILE A 392 2.47 -19.83 13.02
C ILE A 392 2.92 -19.70 14.48
N GLU A 393 4.23 -19.83 14.70
CA GLU A 393 4.86 -19.62 15.99
C GLU A 393 5.09 -18.12 16.25
N ALA A 394 4.54 -17.60 17.36
CA ALA A 394 4.61 -16.19 17.75
C ALA A 394 4.96 -16.01 19.25
N VAL A 395 5.87 -16.85 19.76
CA VAL A 395 6.43 -16.77 21.11
C VAL A 395 7.66 -15.86 21.16
N ILE A 396 8.15 -15.62 22.38
CA ILE A 396 9.33 -14.79 22.66
C ILE A 396 10.57 -15.23 21.87
N GLU A 397 11.50 -14.30 21.64
CA GLU A 397 12.77 -14.54 20.95
C GLU A 397 13.74 -15.37 21.81
N ASN A 398 13.51 -16.68 21.88
CA ASN A 398 14.33 -17.64 22.60
C ASN A 398 14.57 -18.88 21.74
N ILE A 399 15.83 -19.10 21.32
CA ILE A 399 16.21 -20.19 20.41
C ILE A 399 15.85 -21.57 20.97
N PRO A 400 16.24 -21.96 22.20
CA PRO A 400 15.88 -23.27 22.75
C PRO A 400 14.37 -23.54 22.76
N LEU A 401 13.57 -22.55 23.17
CA LEU A 401 12.12 -22.66 23.19
C LEU A 401 11.53 -22.84 21.78
N LYS A 402 11.97 -22.03 20.81
CA LYS A 402 11.50 -22.16 19.42
C LYS A 402 11.88 -23.52 18.82
N GLN A 403 13.10 -24.00 19.05
CA GLN A 403 13.51 -25.33 18.61
C GLN A 403 12.66 -26.45 19.23
N GLN A 404 12.33 -26.33 20.52
CA GLN A 404 11.43 -27.28 21.19
C GLN A 404 10.05 -27.27 20.53
N ILE A 405 9.45 -26.08 20.34
CA ILE A 405 8.14 -25.93 19.70
C ILE A 405 8.15 -26.54 18.29
N PHE A 406 9.19 -26.29 17.49
CA PHE A 406 9.31 -26.85 16.14
C PHE A 406 9.43 -28.38 16.13
N GLY A 407 10.09 -28.97 17.14
CA GLY A 407 10.13 -30.42 17.33
C GLY A 407 8.78 -31.00 17.77
N ASP A 408 8.01 -30.27 18.58
CA ASP A 408 6.68 -30.71 19.04
C ASP A 408 5.64 -30.64 17.91
N ILE A 409 5.61 -29.55 17.13
CA ILE A 409 4.70 -29.41 15.99
C ILE A 409 5.04 -30.36 14.84
N GLU A 410 6.33 -30.70 14.63
CA GLU A 410 6.72 -31.70 13.65
C GLU A 410 6.06 -33.06 13.92
N LYS A 411 5.92 -33.43 15.20
CA LYS A 411 5.28 -34.69 15.63
C LYS A 411 3.76 -34.63 15.60
N ALA A 412 3.18 -33.49 15.98
CA ALA A 412 1.74 -33.35 16.14
C ALA A 412 0.99 -33.05 14.83
N CYS A 413 1.63 -32.36 13.89
CA CYS A 413 1.01 -31.93 12.64
C CYS A 413 1.17 -32.96 11.50
N PRO A 414 0.23 -32.99 10.54
CA PRO A 414 0.36 -33.84 9.38
C PRO A 414 1.55 -33.43 8.49
N PRO A 415 2.08 -34.31 7.62
CA PRO A 415 3.25 -34.03 6.80
C PRO A 415 3.10 -32.83 5.85
N HIS A 416 1.88 -32.52 5.44
CA HIS A 416 1.61 -31.40 4.54
C HIS A 416 1.57 -30.03 5.24
N CYS A 417 1.50 -30.00 6.57
CA CYS A 417 1.33 -28.78 7.36
C CYS A 417 2.56 -27.87 7.26
N ILE A 418 2.34 -26.58 6.98
CA ILE A 418 3.40 -25.57 6.91
C ILE A 418 3.83 -25.16 8.33
N LEU A 419 5.13 -25.10 8.60
CA LEU A 419 5.69 -24.74 9.90
C LEU A 419 6.31 -23.33 9.83
N ALA A 420 5.55 -22.30 10.21
CA ALA A 420 5.99 -20.92 10.10
C ALA A 420 6.43 -20.32 11.44
N SER A 421 7.46 -19.45 11.42
CA SER A 421 7.84 -18.60 12.56
C SER A 421 7.61 -17.12 12.24
N ASN A 422 7.09 -16.37 13.20
CA ASN A 422 6.98 -14.91 13.18
C ASN A 422 8.21 -14.23 13.81
N THR A 423 9.33 -14.93 14.01
CA THR A 423 10.56 -14.29 14.53
C THR A 423 10.93 -13.06 13.68
N SER A 424 11.56 -12.06 14.31
CA SER A 424 11.98 -10.82 13.66
C SER A 424 13.49 -10.73 13.41
N THR A 425 14.28 -11.60 14.06
CA THR A 425 15.75 -11.56 14.01
C THR A 425 16.45 -12.91 14.01
N ILE A 426 15.79 -14.01 14.41
CA ILE A 426 16.45 -15.32 14.52
C ILE A 426 16.49 -15.99 13.15
N ASP A 427 17.66 -16.52 12.79
CA ASP A 427 17.88 -17.35 11.62
C ASP A 427 16.97 -18.60 11.63
N LEU A 428 16.17 -18.78 10.58
CA LEU A 428 15.26 -19.92 10.46
C LEU A 428 15.96 -21.29 10.39
N ASN A 429 17.20 -21.35 9.90
CA ASN A 429 18.02 -22.56 9.93
C ASN A 429 18.32 -22.97 11.37
N VAL A 430 18.50 -22.00 12.27
CA VAL A 430 18.70 -22.25 13.71
C VAL A 430 17.41 -22.72 14.36
N VAL A 431 16.26 -22.12 14.00
CA VAL A 431 14.94 -22.57 14.46
C VAL A 431 14.69 -24.02 14.04
N GLY A 432 14.96 -24.35 12.78
CA GLY A 432 14.77 -25.65 12.17
C GLY A 432 15.87 -26.69 12.42
N ALA A 433 16.88 -26.37 13.24
CA ALA A 433 18.08 -27.21 13.36
C ALA A 433 17.79 -28.64 13.89
N LYS A 434 16.74 -28.79 14.71
CA LYS A 434 16.37 -30.05 15.38
C LYS A 434 15.19 -30.79 14.73
N THR A 435 14.79 -30.40 13.53
CA THR A 435 13.67 -31.00 12.78
C THR A 435 14.15 -31.55 11.43
N LYS A 436 13.44 -32.57 10.93
CA LYS A 436 13.67 -33.18 9.61
C LYS A 436 12.87 -32.49 8.50
N SER A 437 11.85 -31.73 8.86
CA SER A 437 10.87 -31.07 8.00
C SER A 437 11.32 -29.71 7.44
N LYS A 438 12.60 -29.56 7.09
CA LYS A 438 13.18 -28.26 6.71
C LYS A 438 12.54 -27.65 5.44
N ASP A 439 12.02 -28.50 4.57
CA ASP A 439 11.34 -28.13 3.32
C ASP A 439 10.01 -27.40 3.52
N ARG A 440 9.41 -27.56 4.70
CA ARG A 440 8.15 -26.91 5.10
C ARG A 440 8.31 -25.85 6.18
N ILE A 441 9.54 -25.46 6.50
CA ILE A 441 9.85 -24.32 7.38
C ILE A 441 9.91 -23.03 6.57
N VAL A 442 9.24 -21.98 7.06
CA VAL A 442 9.19 -20.66 6.44
C VAL A 442 9.06 -19.57 7.51
N GLY A 443 9.48 -18.35 7.22
CA GLY A 443 9.14 -17.21 8.06
C GLY A 443 7.85 -16.56 7.59
N ALA A 444 6.93 -16.30 8.51
CA ALA A 444 5.73 -15.50 8.29
C ALA A 444 5.83 -14.27 9.19
N HIS A 445 6.67 -13.31 8.81
CA HIS A 445 6.97 -12.14 9.63
C HIS A 445 5.93 -11.05 9.41
N PHE A 446 5.04 -10.91 10.39
CA PHE A 446 4.04 -9.86 10.48
C PHE A 446 4.61 -8.63 11.21
N PHE A 447 4.07 -7.46 10.87
CA PHE A 447 4.44 -6.20 11.51
C PHE A 447 3.39 -5.78 12.53
N SER A 448 3.81 -5.30 13.70
CA SER A 448 2.87 -4.90 14.77
C SER A 448 2.22 -3.54 14.49
N PRO A 449 0.89 -3.38 14.69
CA PRO A 449 -0.09 -4.42 15.00
C PRO A 449 -0.45 -5.30 13.79
N ALA A 450 -0.39 -6.63 13.94
CA ALA A 450 -0.45 -7.57 12.81
C ALA A 450 -1.78 -7.57 12.04
N HIS A 451 -2.91 -7.15 12.62
CA HIS A 451 -4.18 -7.03 11.90
C HIS A 451 -4.34 -5.68 11.16
N ILE A 452 -3.42 -4.73 11.38
CA ILE A 452 -3.44 -3.39 10.77
C ILE A 452 -2.36 -3.26 9.70
N MET A 453 -1.12 -3.65 10.01
CA MET A 453 0.02 -3.43 9.12
C MET A 453 -0.09 -4.28 7.85
N PRO A 454 0.05 -3.71 6.64
CA PRO A 454 -0.26 -4.42 5.40
C PRO A 454 0.82 -5.41 4.94
N LEU A 455 2.06 -5.24 5.37
CA LEU A 455 3.18 -6.09 4.93
C LEU A 455 3.16 -7.47 5.62
N LEU A 456 3.50 -8.50 4.84
CA LEU A 456 3.91 -9.82 5.31
C LEU A 456 5.24 -10.18 4.63
N GLU A 457 6.32 -10.24 5.39
CA GLU A 457 7.59 -10.78 4.89
C GLU A 457 7.52 -12.32 4.93
N ILE A 458 7.76 -12.95 3.78
CA ILE A 458 7.84 -14.40 3.63
C ILE A 458 9.30 -14.77 3.52
N ILE A 459 9.87 -15.30 4.60
CA ILE A 459 11.29 -15.59 4.68
C ILE A 459 11.55 -17.01 4.20
N ARG A 460 12.31 -17.15 3.11
CA ARG A 460 12.74 -18.44 2.58
C ARG A 460 14.14 -18.79 3.06
N THR A 461 14.33 -20.05 3.40
CA THR A 461 15.65 -20.69 3.51
C THR A 461 16.01 -21.34 2.18
N GLU A 462 17.23 -21.87 2.07
CA GLU A 462 17.65 -22.68 0.91
C GLU A 462 16.81 -23.95 0.74
N MET A 463 16.25 -24.49 1.84
CA MET A 463 15.48 -25.73 1.83
C MET A 463 13.98 -25.50 1.65
N THR A 464 13.47 -24.28 1.92
CA THR A 464 12.04 -23.98 1.89
C THR A 464 11.46 -24.26 0.50
N SER A 465 10.46 -25.14 0.43
CA SER A 465 9.88 -25.54 -0.86
C SER A 465 9.12 -24.39 -1.54
N PRO A 466 9.17 -24.28 -2.88
CA PRO A 466 8.39 -23.31 -3.64
C PRO A 466 6.88 -23.38 -3.36
N GLN A 467 6.34 -24.58 -3.10
CA GLN A 467 4.92 -24.76 -2.77
C GLN A 467 4.54 -24.04 -1.48
N VAL A 468 5.37 -24.14 -0.43
CA VAL A 468 5.14 -23.45 0.86
C VAL A 468 5.13 -21.93 0.69
N ILE A 469 6.06 -21.41 -0.12
CA ILE A 469 6.12 -19.98 -0.42
C ILE A 469 4.83 -19.53 -1.13
N LEU A 470 4.40 -20.26 -2.17
CA LEU A 470 3.18 -19.96 -2.92
C LEU A 470 1.92 -19.98 -2.04
N ASP A 471 1.82 -20.97 -1.16
CA ASP A 471 0.67 -21.10 -0.25
C ASP A 471 0.62 -19.94 0.74
N LEU A 472 1.76 -19.57 1.33
CA LEU A 472 1.82 -18.44 2.26
C LEU A 472 1.58 -17.10 1.55
N MET A 473 2.04 -16.93 0.30
CA MET A 473 1.66 -15.78 -0.53
C MET A 473 0.15 -15.72 -0.74
N THR A 474 -0.50 -16.88 -0.91
CA THR A 474 -1.95 -16.98 -1.09
C THR A 474 -2.69 -16.67 0.20
N VAL A 475 -2.24 -17.20 1.35
CA VAL A 475 -2.76 -16.85 2.67
C VAL A 475 -2.66 -15.34 2.88
N GLY A 476 -1.48 -14.75 2.64
CA GLY A 476 -1.26 -13.30 2.74
C GLY A 476 -2.30 -12.50 1.95
N LYS A 477 -2.56 -12.86 0.69
CA LYS A 477 -3.61 -12.22 -0.13
C LYS A 477 -5.01 -12.39 0.46
N THR A 478 -5.36 -13.59 0.92
CA THR A 478 -6.66 -13.90 1.56
C THR A 478 -6.92 -13.01 2.76
N ILE A 479 -5.91 -12.80 3.61
CA ILE A 479 -6.00 -11.92 4.79
C ILE A 479 -5.66 -10.45 4.48
N LYS A 480 -5.69 -10.06 3.21
CA LYS A 480 -5.46 -8.69 2.72
C LYS A 480 -4.09 -8.10 3.12
N LYS A 481 -3.07 -8.95 3.23
CA LYS A 481 -1.66 -8.57 3.31
C LYS A 481 -1.03 -8.51 1.93
N VAL A 482 0.06 -7.77 1.85
CA VAL A 482 0.96 -7.76 0.70
C VAL A 482 2.16 -8.65 1.04
N PRO A 483 2.26 -9.85 0.43
CA PRO A 483 3.41 -10.71 0.63
C PRO A 483 4.62 -10.17 -0.12
N VAL A 484 5.77 -10.18 0.53
CA VAL A 484 7.09 -9.93 -0.07
C VAL A 484 8.01 -11.08 0.30
N VAL A 485 8.55 -11.80 -0.69
CA VAL A 485 9.45 -12.94 -0.45
C VAL A 485 10.87 -12.43 -0.26
N VAL A 486 11.49 -12.81 0.85
CA VAL A 486 12.82 -12.36 1.26
C VAL A 486 13.68 -13.54 1.70
N GLY A 487 14.99 -13.40 1.59
CA GLY A 487 15.98 -14.36 2.04
C GLY A 487 16.17 -14.30 3.55
N ASN A 488 16.54 -15.44 4.12
CA ASN A 488 16.85 -15.58 5.54
C ASN A 488 18.18 -14.89 5.89
N CYS A 489 18.12 -13.87 6.75
CA CYS A 489 19.28 -13.19 7.35
C CYS A 489 18.84 -12.43 8.61
N THR A 490 19.78 -11.98 9.43
CA THR A 490 19.47 -11.17 10.62
C THR A 490 18.70 -9.91 10.24
N GLY A 491 17.45 -9.81 10.72
CA GLY A 491 16.55 -8.67 10.45
C GLY A 491 15.89 -8.68 9.06
N PHE A 492 16.07 -9.72 8.26
CA PHE A 492 15.44 -9.92 6.94
C PHE A 492 15.61 -8.71 6.00
N ALA A 493 14.57 -8.25 5.31
CA ALA A 493 14.70 -7.09 4.43
C ALA A 493 14.41 -5.78 5.18
N VAL A 494 13.27 -5.67 5.87
CA VAL A 494 12.88 -4.40 6.49
C VAL A 494 13.74 -4.03 7.70
N ASN A 495 13.80 -4.88 8.73
CA ASN A 495 14.49 -4.53 9.97
C ASN A 495 16.00 -4.34 9.73
N ARG A 496 16.60 -5.17 8.87
CA ARG A 496 17.99 -5.00 8.43
C ARG A 496 18.19 -3.67 7.72
N THR A 497 17.38 -3.36 6.71
CA THR A 497 17.54 -2.09 5.97
C THR A 497 17.43 -0.87 6.89
N PHE A 498 16.55 -0.92 7.90
CA PHE A 498 16.25 0.23 8.75
C PHE A 498 16.95 0.25 10.10
N PHE A 499 17.78 -0.73 10.49
CA PHE A 499 18.55 -0.59 11.74
C PHE A 499 19.43 0.69 11.78
N PRO A 500 20.04 1.14 10.66
CA PRO A 500 20.81 2.39 10.66
C PRO A 500 19.96 3.63 10.90
N TYR A 501 18.64 3.61 10.65
CA TYR A 501 17.75 4.76 10.80
C TYR A 501 17.80 5.32 12.24
N THR A 502 17.62 4.44 13.23
CA THR A 502 17.68 4.82 14.64
C THR A 502 19.11 5.13 15.08
N GLN A 503 20.10 4.33 14.64
CA GLN A 503 21.50 4.54 14.99
C GLN A 503 22.04 5.88 14.48
N SER A 504 21.68 6.28 13.27
CA SER A 504 22.06 7.58 12.68
C SER A 504 21.50 8.75 13.47
N ALA A 505 20.24 8.65 13.93
CA ALA A 505 19.63 9.67 14.78
C ALA A 505 20.35 9.80 16.13
N HIS A 506 20.72 8.68 16.75
CA HIS A 506 21.52 8.67 17.98
C HIS A 506 22.92 9.26 17.75
N LEU A 507 23.55 8.96 16.61
CA LEU A 507 24.84 9.54 16.23
C LEU A 507 24.73 11.06 16.12
N LEU A 508 23.73 11.58 15.41
CA LEU A 508 23.50 13.03 15.29
C LEU A 508 23.23 13.72 16.63
N VAL A 509 22.46 13.08 17.52
CA VAL A 509 22.25 13.60 18.88
C VAL A 509 23.56 13.70 19.65
N ASN A 510 24.44 12.69 19.54
CA ASN A 510 25.76 12.70 20.17
C ASN A 510 26.76 13.63 19.47
N LEU A 511 26.48 14.09 18.24
CA LEU A 511 27.18 15.20 17.56
C LEU A 511 26.61 16.59 17.90
N GLY A 512 25.61 16.67 18.77
CA GLY A 512 25.05 17.93 19.28
C GLY A 512 23.77 18.40 18.58
N VAL A 513 23.19 17.62 17.67
CA VAL A 513 21.92 17.95 17.01
C VAL A 513 20.75 17.74 17.98
N ASP A 514 19.77 18.64 17.94
CA ASP A 514 18.55 18.53 18.73
C ASP A 514 17.66 17.37 18.27
N LEU A 515 17.23 16.53 19.21
CA LEU A 515 16.46 15.32 18.91
C LEU A 515 15.03 15.62 18.43
N PHE A 516 14.42 16.71 18.93
CA PHE A 516 13.07 17.10 18.52
C PHE A 516 13.07 17.69 17.11
N ARG A 517 14.13 18.43 16.72
CA ARG A 517 14.39 18.89 15.36
C ARG A 517 14.55 17.70 14.41
N ILE A 518 15.31 16.67 14.79
CA ILE A 518 15.45 15.44 13.99
C ILE A 518 14.08 14.82 13.72
N ASP A 519 13.28 14.58 14.76
CA ASP A 519 11.96 13.96 14.61
C ASP A 519 11.02 14.80 13.74
N GLN A 520 11.05 16.12 13.90
CA GLN A 520 10.24 17.06 13.10
C GLN A 520 10.64 17.06 11.63
N LEU A 521 11.94 17.03 11.31
CA LEU A 521 12.45 17.01 9.94
C LEU A 521 12.09 15.70 9.24
N ILE A 522 12.22 14.57 9.91
CA ILE A 522 11.82 13.26 9.37
C ILE A 522 10.30 13.17 9.15
N SER A 523 9.53 13.75 10.07
CA SER A 523 8.07 13.85 9.91
C SER A 523 7.70 14.75 8.71
N ASN A 524 8.41 15.87 8.53
CA ASN A 524 8.22 16.76 7.38
C ASN A 524 8.62 16.10 6.06
N PHE A 525 9.67 15.27 6.06
CA PHE A 525 10.08 14.49 4.90
C PHE A 525 8.97 13.54 4.43
N GLY A 526 8.22 12.96 5.37
CA GLY A 526 7.03 12.16 5.07
C GLY A 526 6.80 10.92 5.92
N LEU A 527 7.72 10.55 6.81
CA LEU A 527 7.49 9.42 7.71
C LEU A 527 6.46 9.80 8.79
N PRO A 528 5.60 8.88 9.25
CA PRO A 528 4.57 9.21 10.24
C PRO A 528 5.13 9.55 11.63
N MET A 529 6.33 9.06 11.95
CA MET A 529 7.02 9.30 13.22
C MET A 529 8.53 9.41 12.97
N GLY A 530 9.17 10.33 13.68
CA GLY A 530 10.63 10.40 13.74
C GLY A 530 11.24 9.23 14.52
N PRO A 531 12.58 9.03 14.41
CA PRO A 531 13.29 7.95 15.08
C PRO A 531 13.03 7.83 16.59
N PHE A 532 12.93 8.96 17.31
CA PHE A 532 12.79 8.94 18.78
C PHE A 532 11.35 8.61 19.21
N GLN A 533 10.33 9.22 18.58
CA GLN A 533 8.94 8.81 18.80
C GLN A 533 8.68 7.35 18.42
N LEU A 534 9.31 6.86 17.35
CA LEU A 534 9.21 5.45 16.96
C LEU A 534 9.82 4.54 18.03
N GLN A 535 10.98 4.91 18.58
CA GLN A 535 11.64 4.13 19.65
C GLN A 535 10.82 4.15 20.96
N ASP A 536 10.19 5.28 21.31
CA ASP A 536 9.25 5.38 22.44
C ASP A 536 8.03 4.47 22.27
N LEU A 537 7.52 4.34 21.04
CA LEU A 537 6.38 3.48 20.72
C LEU A 537 6.75 2.00 20.71
N ALA A 538 7.89 1.65 20.11
CA ALA A 538 8.37 0.27 19.99
C ALA A 538 8.77 -0.30 21.36
N GLY A 539 9.31 0.54 22.25
CA GLY A 539 9.73 0.18 23.59
C GLY A 539 11.23 -0.09 23.70
N TYR A 540 11.82 0.39 24.79
CA TYR A 540 13.28 0.39 24.96
C TYR A 540 13.88 -1.00 25.18
N GLY A 541 13.14 -1.95 25.75
CA GLY A 541 13.59 -3.34 25.87
C GLY A 541 13.83 -3.98 24.50
N VAL A 542 12.94 -3.71 23.54
CA VAL A 542 13.11 -4.14 22.14
C VAL A 542 14.34 -3.47 21.53
N ALA A 543 14.50 -2.16 21.71
CA ALA A 543 15.64 -1.43 21.18
C ALA A 543 17.00 -1.97 21.67
N VAL A 544 17.10 -2.30 22.98
CA VAL A 544 18.33 -2.87 23.55
C VAL A 544 18.61 -4.27 22.98
N ALA A 545 17.58 -5.11 22.87
CA ALA A 545 17.71 -6.46 22.33
C ALA A 545 18.12 -6.46 20.84
N THR A 546 17.44 -5.66 20.01
CA THR A 546 17.73 -5.59 18.57
C THR A 546 19.09 -4.94 18.29
N THR A 547 19.47 -3.90 19.04
CA THR A 547 20.80 -3.28 18.89
C THR A 547 21.91 -4.27 19.16
N LYS A 548 21.77 -5.11 20.21
CA LYS A 548 22.75 -6.18 20.48
C LYS A 548 22.85 -7.16 19.31
N GLU A 549 21.72 -7.58 18.75
CA GLU A 549 21.68 -8.53 17.64
C GLU A 549 22.37 -7.99 16.38
N PHE A 550 22.09 -6.73 16.02
CA PHE A 550 22.75 -6.09 14.89
C PHE A 550 24.23 -5.82 15.13
N SER A 551 24.64 -5.43 16.35
CA SER A 551 26.06 -5.26 16.67
C SER A 551 26.84 -6.57 16.62
N MET A 552 26.24 -7.70 17.00
CA MET A 552 26.88 -9.02 16.85
C MET A 552 26.96 -9.44 15.38
N SER A 553 25.93 -9.15 14.59
CA SER A 553 25.86 -9.56 13.18
C SER A 553 26.68 -8.68 12.24
N PHE A 554 26.76 -7.37 12.52
CA PHE A 554 27.32 -6.33 11.64
C PHE A 554 28.23 -5.34 12.39
N PRO A 555 29.22 -5.82 13.18
CA PRO A 555 30.02 -4.98 14.09
C PRO A 555 30.78 -3.84 13.41
N GLU A 556 31.08 -3.97 12.12
CA GLU A 556 31.84 -3.01 11.33
C GLU A 556 31.06 -1.75 10.93
N ARG A 557 29.73 -1.76 11.09
CA ARG A 557 28.82 -0.73 10.55
C ARG A 557 27.64 -0.41 11.48
N THR A 558 27.76 -0.69 12.76
CA THR A 558 26.82 -0.24 13.79
C THR A 558 27.37 0.94 14.59
N PHE A 559 26.48 1.72 15.17
CA PHE A 559 26.81 2.74 16.16
C PHE A 559 26.21 2.38 17.51
N GLU A 560 27.07 2.25 18.53
CA GLU A 560 26.63 2.04 19.91
C GLU A 560 26.27 3.37 20.57
N TYR A 561 25.11 3.42 21.21
CA TYR A 561 24.60 4.63 21.87
C TYR A 561 24.15 4.35 23.31
N PRO A 562 24.61 5.12 24.31
CA PRO A 562 24.26 4.89 25.72
C PRO A 562 22.88 5.46 26.09
N LEU A 563 22.32 6.35 25.27
CA LEU A 563 21.14 7.16 25.58
C LEU A 563 19.94 6.34 26.05
N VAL A 564 19.61 5.22 25.39
CA VAL A 564 18.47 4.38 25.80
C VAL A 564 18.67 3.76 27.19
N LYS A 565 19.88 3.27 27.49
CA LYS A 565 20.19 2.73 28.83
C LYS A 565 20.10 3.82 29.89
N LEU A 566 20.57 5.04 29.58
CA LEU A 566 20.46 6.20 30.47
C LEU A 566 19.00 6.60 30.70
N LEU A 567 18.14 6.54 29.69
CA LEU A 567 16.71 6.82 29.82
C LEU A 567 16.02 5.81 30.75
N ILE A 568 16.27 4.52 30.56
CA ILE A 568 15.76 3.46 31.46
C ILE A 568 16.22 3.71 32.90
N LYS A 569 17.51 4.01 33.11
CA LYS A 569 18.08 4.31 34.44
C LYS A 569 17.40 5.51 35.11
N ASN A 570 16.91 6.47 34.33
CA ASN A 570 16.19 7.65 34.79
C ASN A 570 14.65 7.45 34.80
N GLY A 571 14.17 6.21 34.78
CA GLY A 571 12.73 5.89 34.91
C GLY A 571 11.89 6.15 33.66
N ARG A 572 12.51 6.31 32.48
CA ARG A 572 11.82 6.52 31.21
C ARG A 572 11.76 5.22 30.40
N ASN A 573 10.57 4.79 30.00
CA ASN A 573 10.36 3.55 29.23
C ASN A 573 9.44 3.76 28.01
N GLY A 574 9.37 4.99 27.51
CA GLY A 574 8.60 5.35 26.33
C GLY A 574 7.10 5.38 26.61
N LYS A 575 6.31 4.96 25.61
CA LYS A 575 4.85 4.99 25.71
C LYS A 575 4.30 4.04 26.80
N SER A 576 5.05 2.99 27.15
CA SER A 576 4.60 1.96 28.10
C SER A 576 4.31 2.51 29.51
N ASN A 577 5.09 3.48 29.97
CA ASN A 577 4.88 4.18 31.24
C ASN A 577 4.53 5.67 31.07
N GLY A 578 4.18 6.08 29.86
CA GLY A 578 3.78 7.46 29.54
C GLY A 578 4.93 8.45 29.40
N LYS A 579 6.20 8.02 29.55
CA LYS A 579 7.36 8.92 29.62
C LYS A 579 8.60 8.33 28.95
N GLY A 580 9.00 8.93 27.83
CA GLY A 580 10.16 8.57 27.02
C GLY A 580 11.03 9.78 26.68
N TYR A 581 11.38 9.92 25.40
CA TYR A 581 11.81 11.20 24.84
C TYR A 581 10.67 12.23 24.87
N TYR A 582 9.43 11.74 24.72
CA TYR A 582 8.20 12.50 24.79
C TYR A 582 7.34 12.12 26.01
N ILE A 583 6.39 12.99 26.36
CA ILE A 583 5.30 12.67 27.27
C ILE A 583 4.10 12.14 26.47
N TYR A 584 3.54 11.02 26.93
CA TYR A 584 2.37 10.36 26.37
C TYR A 584 1.20 10.40 27.35
N GLU A 585 0.27 11.31 27.10
CA GLU A 585 -1.00 11.40 27.81
C GLU A 585 -2.11 10.69 27.02
N LYS A 586 -3.00 9.99 27.72
CA LYS A 586 -4.10 9.26 27.08
C LYS A 586 -5.00 10.24 26.32
N GLY A 587 -5.16 10.01 25.01
CA GLY A 587 -6.02 10.83 24.14
C GLY A 587 -5.35 12.06 23.54
N SER A 588 -4.08 12.33 23.87
CA SER A 588 -3.33 13.48 23.39
C SER A 588 -2.23 13.08 22.39
N LYS A 589 -1.80 14.04 21.56
CA LYS A 589 -0.57 13.89 20.77
C LYS A 589 0.65 13.90 21.71
N PRO A 590 1.73 13.16 21.39
CA PRO A 590 2.96 13.21 22.19
C PRO A 590 3.52 14.62 22.23
N LYS A 591 4.02 15.05 23.40
CA LYS A 591 4.59 16.38 23.62
C LYS A 591 6.09 16.27 23.91
N PRO A 592 6.95 17.10 23.28
CA PRO A 592 8.37 17.17 23.63
C PRO A 592 8.57 17.37 25.13
N ASP A 593 9.54 16.67 25.72
CA ASP A 593 9.85 16.77 27.15
C ASP A 593 11.27 17.30 27.38
N PRO A 594 11.46 18.61 27.61
CA PRO A 594 12.78 19.19 27.86
C PRO A 594 13.53 18.59 29.05
N SER A 595 12.85 17.92 29.99
CA SER A 595 13.53 17.24 31.10
C SER A 595 14.30 15.99 30.67
N VAL A 596 14.30 15.64 29.39
CA VAL A 596 15.19 14.63 28.80
C VAL A 596 16.60 15.19 28.52
N LEU A 597 16.74 16.51 28.37
CA LEU A 597 17.99 17.14 27.92
C LEU A 597 19.20 16.85 28.84
N PRO A 598 19.09 16.85 30.18
CA PRO A 598 20.23 16.46 31.02
C PRO A 598 20.73 15.03 30.78
N ILE A 599 19.83 14.11 30.40
CA ILE A 599 20.17 12.72 30.06
C ILE A 599 20.88 12.66 28.70
N VAL A 600 20.45 13.51 27.77
CA VAL A 600 21.09 13.67 26.46
C VAL A 600 22.51 14.23 26.61
N GLU A 601 22.72 15.23 27.49
CA GLU A 601 24.05 15.76 27.79
C GLU A 601 24.97 14.71 28.42
N GLU A 602 24.44 13.86 29.31
CA GLU A 602 25.20 12.72 29.83
C GLU A 602 25.59 11.74 28.71
N SER A 603 24.67 11.43 27.78
CA SER A 603 24.99 10.59 26.61
C SER A 603 26.09 11.21 25.75
N ARG A 604 26.02 12.52 25.49
CA ARG A 604 27.04 13.27 24.72
C ARG A 604 28.40 13.19 25.40
N ARG A 605 28.46 13.38 26.72
CA ARG A 605 29.69 13.27 27.51
C ARG A 605 30.30 11.87 27.49
N VAL A 606 29.48 10.83 27.62
CA VAL A 606 29.96 9.43 27.60
C VAL A 606 30.45 9.03 26.22
N THR A 607 29.74 9.44 25.16
CA THR A 607 30.08 9.07 23.78
C THR A 607 31.27 9.88 23.26
N ASN A 608 31.35 11.17 23.59
CA ASN A 608 32.47 12.08 23.33
C ASN A 608 32.96 12.11 21.86
N ILE A 609 32.05 12.25 20.90
CA ILE A 609 32.36 12.26 19.45
C ILE A 609 32.29 13.64 18.78
N MET A 610 31.97 14.70 19.53
CA MET A 610 31.86 16.06 18.98
C MET A 610 33.23 16.60 18.56
N PRO A 611 33.43 17.03 17.30
CA PRO A 611 34.68 17.63 16.84
C PRO A 611 35.03 18.87 17.67
N GLY A 612 36.21 18.87 18.30
CA GLY A 612 36.65 19.95 19.18
C GLY A 612 35.74 20.20 20.39
N GLY A 613 34.92 19.21 20.78
CA GLY A 613 33.97 19.30 21.90
C GLY A 613 32.77 20.22 21.62
N LYS A 614 32.50 20.57 20.36
CA LYS A 614 31.41 21.48 19.98
C LYS A 614 30.35 20.77 19.13
N PRO A 615 29.06 21.17 19.26
CA PRO A 615 28.02 20.72 18.34
C PRO A 615 28.38 21.00 16.88
N ILE A 616 28.09 20.06 16.00
CA ILE A 616 28.30 20.24 14.55
C ILE A 616 27.30 21.26 13.99
N SER A 617 27.73 21.97 12.94
CA SER A 617 26.85 22.82 12.14
C SER A 617 26.52 22.12 10.83
N ILE A 618 25.24 21.78 10.65
CA ILE A 618 24.71 21.09 9.47
C ILE A 618 23.32 21.62 9.12
N THR A 619 22.99 21.53 7.83
CA THR A 619 21.69 21.95 7.30
C THR A 619 20.57 20.97 7.66
N ASP A 620 19.31 21.41 7.55
CA ASP A 620 18.14 20.53 7.72
C ASP A 620 18.12 19.38 6.69
N GLU A 621 18.56 19.67 5.46
CA GLU A 621 18.69 18.65 4.41
C GLU A 621 19.75 17.62 4.76
N GLU A 622 20.95 18.05 5.20
CA GLU A 622 22.00 17.14 5.66
C GLU A 622 21.55 16.29 6.86
N ILE A 623 20.73 16.80 7.79
CA ILE A 623 20.17 15.99 8.88
C ILE A 623 19.33 14.82 8.32
N VAL A 624 18.45 15.10 7.36
CA VAL A 624 17.61 14.07 6.74
C VAL A 624 18.46 13.07 5.97
N GLU A 625 19.44 13.53 5.20
CA GLU A 625 20.35 12.67 4.44
C GLU A 625 21.25 11.83 5.36
N MET A 626 21.81 12.40 6.43
CA MET A 626 22.62 11.66 7.41
C MET A 626 21.83 10.56 8.12
N ILE A 627 20.49 10.66 8.16
CA ILE A 627 19.61 9.60 8.68
C ILE A 627 19.26 8.56 7.61
N LEU A 628 18.92 9.01 6.39
CA LEU A 628 18.38 8.12 5.36
C LEU A 628 19.45 7.52 4.44
N PHE A 629 20.59 8.16 4.20
CA PHE A 629 21.64 7.60 3.35
C PHE A 629 22.29 6.34 3.95
N PRO A 630 22.51 6.23 5.28
CA PRO A 630 22.90 4.95 5.87
C PRO A 630 21.87 3.83 5.64
N VAL A 631 20.57 4.15 5.64
CA VAL A 631 19.49 3.21 5.31
C VAL A 631 19.57 2.80 3.84
N VAL A 632 19.79 3.76 2.92
CA VAL A 632 20.03 3.47 1.49
C VAL A 632 21.26 2.59 1.29
N ASN A 633 22.33 2.86 2.03
CA ASN A 633 23.57 2.09 1.96
C ASN A 633 23.37 0.65 2.46
N GLU A 634 22.55 0.46 3.49
CA GLU A 634 22.17 -0.87 3.95
C GLU A 634 21.23 -1.58 2.97
N ALA A 635 20.30 -0.84 2.36
CA ALA A 635 19.45 -1.34 1.29
C ALA A 635 20.29 -1.86 0.10
N CYS A 636 21.38 -1.16 -0.24
CA CYS A 636 22.34 -1.63 -1.25
C CYS A 636 22.96 -2.98 -0.89
N ARG A 637 23.30 -3.22 0.39
CA ARG A 637 23.83 -4.52 0.84
C ARG A 637 22.77 -5.62 0.87
N VAL A 638 21.53 -5.28 1.23
CA VAL A 638 20.38 -6.20 1.14
C VAL A 638 20.14 -6.65 -0.31
N LEU A 639 20.35 -5.75 -1.28
CA LEU A 639 20.29 -6.07 -2.70
C LEU A 639 21.49 -6.91 -3.16
N ASP A 640 22.71 -6.54 -2.74
CA ASP A 640 23.95 -7.26 -3.08
C ASP A 640 23.93 -8.71 -2.58
N ASP A 641 23.44 -8.92 -1.36
CA ASP A 641 23.31 -10.25 -0.73
C ASP A 641 22.16 -11.09 -1.31
N GLY A 642 21.35 -10.54 -2.23
CA GLY A 642 20.21 -11.26 -2.81
C GLY A 642 19.09 -11.56 -1.81
N VAL A 643 18.97 -10.78 -0.73
CA VAL A 643 17.90 -10.94 0.28
C VAL A 643 16.53 -10.64 -0.33
N VAL A 644 16.44 -9.72 -1.28
CA VAL A 644 15.19 -9.47 -2.02
C VAL A 644 15.35 -9.90 -3.47
N VAL A 645 14.24 -10.28 -4.12
CA VAL A 645 14.25 -10.69 -5.53
C VAL A 645 14.63 -9.53 -6.45
N ARG A 646 14.25 -8.30 -6.08
CA ARG A 646 14.50 -7.07 -6.85
C ARG A 646 14.37 -5.83 -5.98
N ALA A 647 14.92 -4.71 -6.46
CA ALA A 647 14.84 -3.41 -5.78
C ALA A 647 13.40 -2.96 -5.45
N SER A 648 12.47 -3.15 -6.38
CA SER A 648 11.07 -2.75 -6.18
C SER A 648 10.38 -3.51 -5.03
N ASP A 649 10.83 -4.72 -4.71
CA ASP A 649 10.27 -5.49 -3.60
C ASP A 649 10.70 -4.88 -2.26
N LEU A 650 11.94 -4.38 -2.18
CA LEU A 650 12.44 -3.64 -1.01
C LEU A 650 11.78 -2.27 -0.87
N ASP A 651 11.49 -1.59 -1.98
CA ASP A 651 10.70 -0.36 -1.97
C ASP A 651 9.34 -0.59 -1.32
N ILE A 652 8.61 -1.63 -1.73
CA ILE A 652 7.31 -1.97 -1.15
C ILE A 652 7.42 -2.41 0.30
N ALA A 653 8.45 -3.19 0.64
CA ALA A 653 8.71 -3.55 2.02
C ALA A 653 8.97 -2.30 2.89
N SER A 654 9.69 -1.30 2.36
CA SER A 654 9.92 -0.03 3.06
C SER A 654 8.64 0.80 3.23
N VAL A 655 7.81 0.88 2.18
CA VAL A 655 6.54 1.63 2.20
C VAL A 655 5.54 0.98 3.16
N LEU A 656 5.42 -0.35 3.14
CA LEU A 656 4.39 -1.06 3.89
C LEU A 656 4.84 -1.48 5.30
N GLY A 657 6.13 -1.68 5.52
CA GLY A 657 6.73 -2.07 6.80
C GLY A 657 7.12 -0.88 7.67
N MET A 658 7.77 0.13 7.06
CA MET A 658 8.28 1.32 7.76
C MET A 658 7.49 2.59 7.49
N SER A 659 6.41 2.50 6.71
CA SER A 659 5.62 3.67 6.29
C SER A 659 6.48 4.72 5.56
N PHE A 660 7.49 4.27 4.80
CA PHE A 660 8.21 5.18 3.92
C PHE A 660 7.20 5.84 2.95
N PRO A 661 7.28 7.17 2.71
CA PRO A 661 6.26 7.87 1.95
C PRO A 661 6.11 7.31 0.53
N SER A 662 4.95 6.73 0.22
CA SER A 662 4.68 6.09 -1.08
C SER A 662 4.78 7.06 -2.26
N TYR A 663 4.51 8.36 -2.04
CA TYR A 663 4.72 9.40 -3.06
C TYR A 663 6.19 9.69 -3.37
N ARG A 664 7.11 9.04 -2.67
CA ARG A 664 8.54 8.97 -3.00
C ARG A 664 8.94 7.59 -3.52
N GLY A 665 8.00 6.71 -3.85
CA GLY A 665 8.19 5.39 -4.46
C GLY A 665 8.70 4.28 -3.52
N GLY A 666 9.56 4.61 -2.57
CA GLY A 666 10.27 3.66 -1.71
C GLY A 666 11.71 4.09 -1.52
N ILE A 667 12.45 3.42 -0.63
CA ILE A 667 13.81 3.84 -0.25
C ILE A 667 14.81 3.82 -1.41
N ILE A 668 14.75 2.83 -2.29
CA ILE A 668 15.65 2.70 -3.45
C ILE A 668 15.20 3.64 -4.56
N PHE A 669 13.90 3.68 -4.87
CA PHE A 669 13.37 4.62 -5.87
C PHE A 669 13.71 6.07 -5.50
N TRP A 670 13.48 6.47 -4.24
CA TRP A 670 13.86 7.79 -3.76
C TRP A 670 15.36 8.04 -3.91
N ALA A 671 16.22 7.09 -3.53
CA ALA A 671 17.66 7.23 -3.69
C ALA A 671 18.08 7.38 -5.16
N ASP A 672 17.39 6.74 -6.11
CA ASP A 672 17.62 6.94 -7.54
C ASP A 672 17.22 8.33 -8.01
N THR A 673 16.18 8.95 -7.44
CA THR A 673 15.86 10.35 -7.72
C THR A 673 16.92 11.34 -7.21
N ILE A 674 17.65 10.96 -6.16
CA ILE A 674 18.80 11.72 -5.62
C ILE A 674 20.07 11.47 -6.44
N GLY A 675 20.25 10.24 -6.91
CA GLY A 675 21.40 9.78 -7.69
C GLY A 675 22.48 9.10 -6.84
N ALA A 676 22.91 7.92 -7.27
CA ALA A 676 23.90 7.09 -6.57
C ALA A 676 25.21 7.83 -6.26
N ASN A 677 25.67 8.70 -7.15
CA ASN A 677 26.91 9.47 -6.97
C ASN A 677 26.83 10.45 -5.78
N ARG A 678 25.70 11.15 -5.63
CA ARG A 678 25.48 12.06 -4.50
C ARG A 678 25.46 11.29 -3.18
N VAL A 679 24.71 10.18 -3.13
CA VAL A 679 24.63 9.33 -1.93
C VAL A 679 26.02 8.80 -1.54
N TYR A 680 26.78 8.27 -2.51
CA TYR A 680 28.13 7.77 -2.29
C TYR A 680 29.08 8.85 -1.74
N ARG A 681 29.14 10.02 -2.38
CA ARG A 681 30.05 11.11 -1.98
C ARG A 681 29.71 11.66 -0.59
N SER A 682 28.43 11.82 -0.26
CA SER A 682 28.01 12.25 1.07
C SER A 682 28.42 11.25 2.14
N LEU A 683 28.19 9.95 1.90
CA LEU A 683 28.61 8.89 2.82
C LEU A 683 30.13 8.81 2.97
N GLN A 684 30.90 8.99 1.88
CA GLN A 684 32.36 9.05 1.94
C GLN A 684 32.84 10.22 2.82
N LYS A 685 32.31 11.43 2.58
CA LYS A 685 32.59 12.64 3.39
C LYS A 685 32.34 12.38 4.87
N TRP A 686 31.20 11.80 5.23
CA TRP A 686 30.86 11.52 6.62
C TRP A 686 31.65 10.34 7.20
N SER A 687 32.06 9.38 6.38
CA SER A 687 32.92 8.29 6.81
C SER A 687 34.31 8.80 7.21
N GLU A 688 34.84 9.78 6.48
CA GLU A 688 36.10 10.45 6.81
C GLU A 688 35.98 11.30 8.09
N ALA A 689 34.85 11.98 8.28
CA ALA A 689 34.64 12.86 9.43
C ALA A 689 34.23 12.13 10.73
N TYR A 690 33.42 11.07 10.63
CA TYR A 690 32.72 10.46 11.76
C TYR A 690 32.89 8.94 11.86
N GLY A 691 33.68 8.33 10.96
CA GLY A 691 34.08 6.93 11.03
C GLY A 691 33.18 5.95 10.27
N ASN A 692 33.46 4.66 10.47
CA ASN A 692 33.03 3.57 9.60
C ASN A 692 31.50 3.35 9.50
N PHE A 693 30.71 3.90 10.41
CA PHE A 693 29.24 3.82 10.33
C PHE A 693 28.71 4.35 8.99
N PHE A 694 29.34 5.40 8.44
CA PHE A 694 28.97 5.97 7.15
C PHE A 694 29.69 5.33 5.96
N LYS A 695 30.53 4.30 6.15
CA LYS A 695 31.33 3.72 5.08
C LYS A 695 30.44 3.23 3.93
N PRO A 696 30.60 3.74 2.69
CA PRO A 696 29.84 3.27 1.54
C PRO A 696 30.02 1.77 1.30
N SER A 697 28.94 1.10 0.91
CA SER A 697 28.99 -0.29 0.45
C SER A 697 29.63 -0.37 -0.93
N ARG A 698 30.23 -1.52 -1.24
CA ARG A 698 30.81 -1.79 -2.56
C ARG A 698 29.75 -1.68 -3.67
N PHE A 699 28.54 -2.16 -3.40
CA PHE A 699 27.42 -2.09 -4.35
C PHE A 699 27.05 -0.66 -4.73
N LEU A 700 27.04 0.26 -3.74
CA LEU A 700 26.79 1.68 -3.97
C LEU A 700 27.94 2.33 -4.72
N GLU A 701 29.18 2.04 -4.33
CA GLU A 701 30.39 2.56 -4.98
C GLU A 701 30.45 2.19 -6.46
N GLU A 702 30.19 0.92 -6.79
CA GLU A 702 30.20 0.43 -8.17
C GLU A 702 29.20 1.22 -9.03
N ARG A 703 27.98 1.41 -8.54
CA ARG A 703 26.91 2.11 -9.26
C ARG A 703 27.16 3.59 -9.39
N ALA A 704 27.66 4.22 -8.34
CA ALA A 704 28.09 5.61 -8.34
C ALA A 704 29.22 5.87 -9.36
N THR A 705 30.15 4.93 -9.49
CA THR A 705 31.28 5.01 -10.44
C THR A 705 30.82 4.78 -11.88
N ARG A 706 29.90 3.84 -12.11
CA ARG A 706 29.37 3.51 -13.43
C ARG A 706 28.26 4.44 -13.92
N GLY A 707 27.75 5.32 -13.06
CA GLY A 707 26.64 6.23 -13.40
C GLY A 707 25.32 5.50 -13.65
N ILE A 708 25.07 4.38 -12.98
CA ILE A 708 23.84 3.59 -13.12
C ILE A 708 22.95 3.69 -11.88
N PRO A 709 21.61 3.53 -12.02
CA PRO A 709 20.70 3.52 -10.88
C PRO A 709 20.96 2.37 -9.89
N LEU A 710 20.63 2.60 -8.62
CA LEU A 710 20.57 1.59 -7.56
C LEU A 710 19.58 0.48 -7.88
N SER A 711 18.45 0.82 -8.48
CA SER A 711 17.44 -0.14 -8.91
C SER A 711 17.84 -1.01 -10.10
N ALA A 712 18.93 -0.68 -10.80
CA ALA A 712 19.39 -1.47 -11.94
C ALA A 712 19.70 -2.91 -11.48
N PRO A 713 19.24 -3.95 -12.23
CA PRO A 713 19.57 -5.33 -11.95
C PRO A 713 21.07 -5.48 -11.79
N ALA A 714 21.52 -6.23 -10.77
CA ALA A 714 22.94 -6.53 -10.63
C ALA A 714 23.44 -7.14 -11.95
N SER A 715 24.46 -6.52 -12.58
CA SER A 715 25.11 -7.15 -13.72
C SER A 715 25.60 -8.50 -13.24
N THR A 716 25.16 -9.58 -13.89
CA THR A 716 25.65 -10.92 -13.62
C THR A 716 27.17 -10.88 -13.70
N SER A 717 27.84 -10.88 -12.55
CA SER A 717 29.29 -10.98 -12.52
C SER A 717 29.61 -12.30 -13.20
N SER A 718 30.42 -12.23 -14.26
CA SER A 718 30.81 -13.34 -15.12
C SER A 718 31.74 -14.33 -14.42
N GLY A 719 31.33 -14.86 -13.26
CA GLY A 719 32.16 -15.75 -12.44
C GLY A 719 31.45 -16.45 -11.28
N ALA A 720 30.25 -16.03 -10.87
CA ALA A 720 29.47 -16.76 -9.88
C ALA A 720 28.42 -17.63 -10.60
N ARG A 721 28.54 -18.96 -10.48
CA ARG A 721 27.46 -19.89 -10.86
C ARG A 721 26.14 -19.38 -10.25
N PRO A 722 25.02 -19.40 -10.99
CA PRO A 722 23.73 -19.04 -10.43
C PRO A 722 23.44 -19.98 -9.26
N ARG A 723 23.52 -19.48 -8.04
CA ARG A 723 22.89 -20.12 -6.88
C ARG A 723 21.42 -19.68 -6.93
N LEU A 724 20.66 -20.37 -7.78
CA LEU A 724 19.20 -20.27 -7.86
C LEU A 724 18.56 -21.23 -6.86
#